data_AF-A0ABD1E506-F1
#
_entry.id   AF-A0ABD1E506-F1
#
_cell.length_a   1.000
_cell.length_b   1.000
_cell.length_c   1.000
_cell.angle_alpha   90.00
_cell.angle_beta   90.00
_cell.angle_gamma   90.00
#
_symmetry.space_group_name_H-M   'P 1'
#
loop_
_entity.id
_entity.type
_entity.pdbx_description
1 polymer ?
#
loop_
_entity_poly.entity_id
_entity_poly.type
_entity_poly.pdbx_seq_one_letter_code
_entity_poly.pdbx_strand_id
1 'polypeptide(L)'
;MHIDMDCFFVSVGLRKHPDLRGQPVAITHARSGVIAADPSKQAIRDQEFALYEERLPGGSSSRISDIKQKSDGLASMSEIASCSYEARQYGIKNGMFLGQAVKLCPNLKTLPYDFEGYKEVSTILYKTVASYTLDIEAVSCDEMYVDVKDILRDTGLTVEQWGFHIRKEIMDITGCPCSTGFGANRLQARLATKKAKPAGQYYLKPEDVALYMAEIPLGELPGVGRATVTKLTRLGFNTCGELLEGGSVKVLQAELGLKLGERIWEQAQGIDSKSLDFNHERKSVSTEVNYGIRFKTKEECYTFLESMSKEVFTRLSEINMRAKGLTLKLLIRAEGAPVETAKFLGHGVCDSITKSSTSNIIYSKAEIIFKEVKGIYDKLNIPFAELRGIGIQLTKLEKISEMNKALNDFLKRGTTKQVKKASYDSKCDNNIVINKAAGQTQGKKDPNGNIKNINTKTLQSFWKTSSDDCSQWKHNQNEHLRNGIAIDVFNELPPTIRSEIMKEYHIDVRSVTNISAASKTVKPPSTLEKIERPNTPFVEQSWENIKESVKSWIKTENQPSEVDVDILADYLRNLALNRQIEILFTCCKFFYRKFSILNCKWHKVYITLIDAVQQGMLTNYGKMLYIDQATFSCCKNK
;
A
#
# COMPACT_ATOMS: atom_id res chain seq x y z
N MET A 1 -20.48 -7.74 16.24
CA MET A 1 -19.25 -8.35 16.79
C MET A 1 -18.05 -7.50 16.40
N HIS A 2 -17.02 -7.47 17.24
CA HIS A 2 -15.72 -6.87 16.95
C HIS A 2 -14.64 -7.94 17.13
N ILE A 3 -13.74 -8.10 16.14
CA ILE A 3 -12.62 -9.05 16.16
C ILE A 3 -11.32 -8.25 16.11
N ASP A 4 -10.37 -8.59 16.98
CA ASP A 4 -9.04 -7.96 17.05
C ASP A 4 -7.96 -9.00 17.38
N MET A 5 -6.98 -9.16 16.48
CA MET A 5 -5.85 -10.09 16.68
C MET A 5 -4.97 -9.66 17.86
N ASP A 6 -4.57 -10.63 18.67
CA ASP A 6 -3.82 -10.33 19.88
C ASP A 6 -2.35 -10.05 19.61
N CYS A 7 -1.86 -8.91 20.10
CA CYS A 7 -0.50 -8.41 19.90
C CYS A 7 0.05 -8.67 18.48
N PHE A 8 -0.78 -8.41 17.46
CA PHE A 8 -0.67 -8.94 16.09
C PHE A 8 0.74 -9.19 15.55
N PHE A 9 1.60 -8.17 15.49
CA PHE A 9 2.95 -8.36 14.92
C PHE A 9 3.82 -9.34 15.72
N VAL A 10 3.68 -9.38 17.05
CA VAL A 10 4.37 -10.37 17.90
C VAL A 10 3.82 -11.77 17.61
N SER A 11 2.50 -11.94 17.60
CA SER A 11 1.88 -13.25 17.33
C SER A 11 2.31 -13.82 15.98
N VAL A 12 2.37 -13.00 14.94
CA VAL A 12 2.89 -13.41 13.63
C VAL A 12 4.38 -13.75 13.70
N GLY A 13 5.20 -12.92 14.35
CA GLY A 13 6.63 -13.20 14.53
C GLY A 13 6.90 -14.51 15.28
N LEU A 14 6.09 -14.82 16.29
CA LEU A 14 6.17 -16.06 17.08
C LEU A 14 5.81 -17.33 16.30
N ARG A 15 5.19 -17.23 15.11
CA ARG A 15 5.02 -18.38 14.20
C ARG A 15 6.38 -18.95 13.76
N LYS A 16 7.37 -18.08 13.56
CA LYS A 16 8.75 -18.43 13.16
C LYS A 16 9.69 -18.64 14.36
N HIS A 17 9.27 -18.21 15.55
CA HIS A 17 10.05 -18.25 16.80
C HIS A 17 9.23 -18.88 17.95
N PRO A 18 8.87 -20.18 17.86
CA PRO A 18 8.05 -20.83 18.87
C PRO A 18 8.74 -20.92 20.24
N ASP A 19 10.08 -20.87 20.27
CA ASP A 19 10.92 -20.84 21.47
C ASP A 19 10.72 -19.59 22.33
N LEU A 20 10.21 -18.50 21.74
CA LEU A 20 9.96 -17.24 22.43
C LEU A 20 8.53 -17.09 22.98
N ARG A 21 7.67 -18.11 22.82
CA ARG A 21 6.32 -18.09 23.39
C ARG A 21 6.39 -18.08 24.92
N GLY A 22 5.56 -17.28 25.58
CA GLY A 22 5.60 -17.12 27.04
C GLY A 22 6.73 -16.21 27.53
N GLN A 23 7.51 -15.58 26.64
CA GLN A 23 8.58 -14.65 27.01
C GLN A 23 8.19 -13.20 26.68
N PRO A 24 8.75 -12.20 27.38
CA PRO A 24 8.56 -10.81 27.02
C PRO A 24 9.24 -10.51 25.68
N VAL A 25 8.44 -10.38 24.63
CA VAL A 25 8.85 -10.08 23.25
C VAL A 25 8.27 -8.74 22.78
N ALA A 26 9.04 -7.99 21.98
CA ALA A 26 8.64 -6.78 21.29
C ALA A 26 9.08 -6.78 19.81
N ILE A 27 8.28 -6.17 18.93
CA ILE A 27 8.63 -5.89 17.54
C ILE A 27 9.13 -4.46 17.43
N THR A 28 10.37 -4.30 16.95
CA THR A 28 11.01 -2.99 16.80
C THR A 28 12.21 -3.10 15.85
N HIS A 29 12.69 -1.97 15.30
CA HIS A 29 13.85 -1.95 14.41
C HIS A 29 15.18 -2.18 15.13
N ALA A 30 15.28 -1.78 16.39
CA ALA A 30 16.52 -1.89 17.17
C ALA A 30 16.64 -3.27 17.86
N ARG A 31 17.88 -3.75 18.06
CA ARG A 31 18.15 -4.98 18.80
C ARG A 31 18.27 -4.68 20.29
N SER A 32 17.62 -5.48 21.13
CA SER A 32 17.66 -5.40 22.60
C SER A 32 19.08 -5.39 23.20
N GLY A 33 20.03 -6.07 22.57
CA GLY A 33 21.39 -6.27 23.11
C GLY A 33 22.41 -5.18 22.78
N VAL A 34 22.07 -4.16 21.99
CA VAL A 34 23.03 -3.10 21.65
C VAL A 34 22.41 -1.74 21.88
N ILE A 35 22.60 -1.27 23.11
CA ILE A 35 22.28 0.08 23.53
C ILE A 35 23.62 0.82 23.54
N ALA A 36 24.16 1.09 22.35
CA ALA A 36 25.37 1.90 22.24
C ALA A 36 24.98 3.35 22.53
N ALA A 37 25.18 3.73 23.77
CA ALA A 37 25.12 5.08 24.26
C ALA A 37 25.90 6.06 23.38
N ASP A 38 25.26 7.16 23.00
CA ASP A 38 25.99 8.33 22.51
C ASP A 38 25.77 9.49 23.49
N PRO A 39 26.70 9.71 24.44
CA PRO A 39 26.61 10.79 25.40
C PRO A 39 26.44 12.18 24.76
N SER A 40 26.90 12.37 23.52
CA SER A 40 26.74 13.64 22.79
C SER A 40 25.27 13.97 22.47
N LYS A 41 24.39 12.96 22.46
CA LYS A 41 22.95 13.13 22.18
C LYS A 41 22.12 13.50 23.41
N GLN A 42 22.67 13.47 24.63
CA GLN A 42 21.90 13.76 25.84
C GLN A 42 21.47 15.23 25.93
N ALA A 43 22.38 16.17 25.66
CA ALA A 43 22.06 17.60 25.67
C ALA A 43 20.97 17.97 24.65
N ILE A 44 21.01 17.33 23.47
CA ILE A 44 20.00 17.46 22.43
C ILE A 44 18.63 16.97 22.92
N ARG A 45 18.59 15.81 23.60
CA ARG A 45 17.35 15.24 24.15
C ARG A 45 16.72 16.15 25.18
N ASP A 46 17.50 16.64 26.14
CA ASP A 46 16.99 17.50 27.21
C ASP A 46 16.43 18.80 26.65
N GLN A 47 17.13 19.42 25.69
CA GLN A 47 16.65 20.61 24.99
C GLN A 47 15.36 20.34 24.21
N GLU A 48 15.31 19.27 23.42
CA GLU A 48 14.14 18.94 22.62
C GLU A 48 12.92 18.63 23.50
N PHE A 49 13.12 17.87 24.58
CA PHE A 49 12.06 17.51 25.52
C PHE A 49 11.51 18.71 26.27
N ALA A 50 12.38 19.63 26.71
CA ALA A 50 11.95 20.88 27.33
C ALA A 50 11.09 21.71 26.36
N LEU A 51 11.51 21.81 25.09
CA LEU A 51 10.75 22.56 24.08
C LEU A 51 9.40 21.89 23.74
N TYR A 52 9.32 20.56 23.76
CA TYR A 52 8.05 19.86 23.67
C TYR A 52 7.14 20.18 24.86
N GLU A 53 7.65 20.15 26.08
CA GLU A 53 6.88 20.46 27.30
C GLU A 53 6.33 21.89 27.26
N GLU A 54 7.14 22.87 26.83
CA GLU A 54 6.73 24.27 26.69
C GLU A 54 5.61 24.46 25.64
N ARG A 55 5.70 23.75 24.51
CA ARG A 55 4.74 23.87 23.41
C ARG A 55 3.45 23.07 23.61
N LEU A 56 3.35 22.26 24.67
CA LEU A 56 2.12 21.51 24.95
C LEU A 56 1.02 22.44 25.49
N PRO A 57 -0.22 22.31 25.00
CA PRO A 57 -1.32 23.10 25.53
C PRO A 57 -1.59 22.78 27.00
N GLY A 58 -1.17 23.68 27.89
CA GLY A 58 -1.58 23.91 29.29
C GLY A 58 -1.85 22.71 30.20
N GLY A 59 -1.19 21.56 30.07
CA GLY A 59 -1.49 20.35 30.88
C GLY A 59 -1.73 19.08 30.06
N SER A 60 -1.60 19.18 28.74
CA SER A 60 -1.59 18.01 27.85
C SER A 60 -0.31 17.20 28.05
N SER A 61 -0.42 15.87 28.11
CA SER A 61 0.75 14.98 28.15
C SER A 61 1.17 14.56 26.74
N SER A 62 2.48 14.45 26.52
CA SER A 62 3.08 13.86 25.31
C SER A 62 3.73 12.51 25.62
N ARG A 63 4.06 11.72 24.60
CA ARG A 63 4.86 10.50 24.82
C ARG A 63 6.22 10.81 25.46
N ILE A 64 6.72 12.02 25.27
CA ILE A 64 7.98 12.50 25.86
C ILE A 64 7.81 12.74 27.36
N SER A 65 6.67 13.27 27.80
CA SER A 65 6.38 13.40 29.24
C SER A 65 6.26 12.06 29.97
N ASP A 66 6.06 10.94 29.24
CA ASP A 66 6.04 9.60 29.83
C ASP A 66 7.46 9.06 30.14
N ILE A 67 8.52 9.75 29.68
CA ILE A 67 9.92 9.42 29.94
C ILE A 67 10.29 9.97 31.33
N LYS A 68 9.95 9.22 32.39
CA LYS A 68 10.08 9.64 33.79
C LYS A 68 11.53 9.83 34.30
N GLN A 69 12.52 9.23 33.64
CA GLN A 69 13.93 9.35 34.02
C GLN A 69 14.68 10.11 32.92
N LYS A 70 14.82 11.43 33.11
CA LYS A 70 15.58 12.33 32.21
C LYS A 70 17.09 12.02 32.17
N SER A 71 17.60 11.05 32.93
CA SER A 71 19.03 10.94 33.26
C SER A 71 19.90 10.01 32.39
N ASP A 72 19.33 9.14 31.55
CA ASP A 72 20.16 8.14 30.86
C ASP A 72 20.08 8.33 29.35
N GLY A 73 20.90 9.25 28.82
CA GLY A 73 21.08 9.56 27.39
C GLY A 73 21.55 8.44 26.48
N LEU A 74 21.42 7.21 26.95
CA LEU A 74 21.96 6.02 26.35
C LEU A 74 20.87 5.17 25.67
N ALA A 75 19.58 5.39 25.99
CA ALA A 75 18.50 4.47 25.63
C ALA A 75 18.01 4.63 24.17
N SER A 76 17.73 3.51 23.48
CA SER A 76 17.21 3.51 22.10
C SER A 76 15.84 4.19 22.00
N MET A 77 15.68 5.10 21.03
CA MET A 77 14.39 5.74 20.70
C MET A 77 13.66 5.06 19.53
N SER A 78 14.02 3.81 19.25
CA SER A 78 13.24 2.95 18.36
C SER A 78 11.89 2.66 19.01
N GLU A 79 10.81 2.79 18.24
CA GLU A 79 9.46 2.52 18.76
C GLU A 79 9.18 1.03 18.79
N ILE A 80 8.47 0.58 19.82
CA ILE A 80 7.87 -0.74 19.87
C ILE A 80 6.55 -0.69 19.10
N ALA A 81 6.46 -1.37 17.96
CA ALA A 81 5.23 -1.46 17.20
C ALA A 81 4.20 -2.37 17.89
N SER A 82 4.66 -3.52 18.39
CA SER A 82 3.84 -4.45 19.15
C SER A 82 4.66 -5.10 20.27
N CYS A 83 4.05 -5.37 21.40
CA CYS A 83 4.63 -6.16 22.48
C CYS A 83 3.66 -7.26 22.96
N SER A 84 4.25 -8.39 23.33
CA SER A 84 3.60 -9.56 23.93
C SER A 84 2.87 -9.20 25.23
N TYR A 85 1.90 -10.01 25.64
CA TYR A 85 1.18 -9.77 26.90
C TYR A 85 2.10 -9.97 28.11
N GLU A 86 3.08 -10.85 28.00
CA GLU A 86 4.16 -11.06 28.96
C GLU A 86 4.99 -9.79 29.13
N ALA A 87 5.32 -9.07 28.04
CA ALA A 87 5.97 -7.77 28.14
C ALA A 87 5.03 -6.70 28.74
N ARG A 88 3.72 -6.73 28.42
CA ARG A 88 2.73 -5.79 28.99
C ARG A 88 2.59 -5.92 30.50
N GLN A 89 2.80 -7.10 31.07
CA GLN A 89 2.82 -7.31 32.53
C GLN A 89 3.93 -6.49 33.23
N TYR A 90 5.03 -6.18 32.53
CA TYR A 90 6.08 -5.27 33.02
C TYR A 90 5.76 -3.79 32.78
N GLY A 91 4.55 -3.46 32.30
CA GLY A 91 4.15 -2.10 31.96
C GLY A 91 4.61 -1.60 30.60
N ILE A 92 5.21 -2.47 29.76
CA ILE A 92 5.59 -2.13 28.38
C ILE A 92 4.32 -1.96 27.54
N LYS A 93 4.32 -0.96 26.65
CA LYS A 93 3.15 -0.63 25.81
C LYS A 93 3.58 -0.44 24.35
N ASN A 94 2.66 -0.66 23.42
CA ASN A 94 2.85 -0.28 22.03
C ASN A 94 3.06 1.24 21.94
N GLY A 95 4.00 1.67 21.09
CA GLY A 95 4.43 3.06 20.96
C GLY A 95 5.43 3.54 22.02
N MET A 96 5.79 2.70 23.00
CA MET A 96 6.89 2.99 23.93
C MET A 96 8.24 2.91 23.21
N PHE A 97 9.22 3.73 23.61
CA PHE A 97 10.59 3.61 23.12
C PHE A 97 11.29 2.39 23.74
N LEU A 98 12.06 1.66 22.92
CA LEU A 98 12.75 0.44 23.34
C LEU A 98 13.64 0.68 24.55
N GLY A 99 14.34 1.81 24.61
CA GLY A 99 15.19 2.16 25.73
C GLY A 99 14.44 2.23 27.07
N GLN A 100 13.23 2.76 27.07
CA GLN A 100 12.36 2.76 28.25
C GLN A 100 11.83 1.36 28.57
N ALA A 101 11.48 0.59 27.54
CA ALA A 101 10.97 -0.76 27.71
C ALA A 101 12.02 -1.73 28.30
N VAL A 102 13.29 -1.64 27.88
CA VAL A 102 14.38 -2.45 28.44
C VAL A 102 14.66 -2.11 29.90
N LYS A 103 14.46 -0.85 30.32
CA LYS A 103 14.52 -0.49 31.74
C LYS A 103 13.43 -1.17 32.57
N LEU A 104 12.22 -1.28 32.01
CA LEU A 104 11.09 -1.97 32.65
C LEU A 104 11.27 -3.49 32.65
N CYS A 105 11.87 -4.04 31.60
CA CYS A 105 12.13 -5.47 31.45
C CYS A 105 13.51 -5.70 30.80
N PRO A 106 14.59 -5.87 31.59
CA PRO A 106 15.94 -6.10 31.07
C PRO A 106 16.06 -7.36 30.19
N ASN A 107 15.18 -8.34 30.40
CA ASN A 107 15.14 -9.60 29.65
C ASN A 107 14.30 -9.51 28.36
N LEU A 108 13.80 -8.32 27.98
CA LEU A 108 12.97 -8.10 26.80
C LEU A 108 13.68 -8.57 25.53
N LYS A 109 13.04 -9.50 24.81
CA LYS A 109 13.49 -9.97 23.50
C LYS A 109 12.90 -9.09 22.40
N THR A 110 13.67 -8.87 21.35
CA THR A 110 13.25 -8.06 20.20
C THR A 110 13.27 -8.89 18.93
N LEU A 111 12.20 -8.84 18.15
CA LEU A 111 12.14 -9.44 16.82
C LEU A 111 12.02 -8.33 15.75
N PRO A 112 12.56 -8.55 14.54
CA PRO A 112 12.40 -7.63 13.42
C PRO A 112 10.96 -7.67 12.88
N TYR A 113 10.64 -6.72 11.99
CA TYR A 113 9.36 -6.72 11.30
C TYR A 113 9.28 -7.84 10.24
N ASP A 114 8.12 -8.50 10.17
CA ASP A 114 7.78 -9.50 9.16
C ASP A 114 6.56 -9.04 8.33
N PHE A 115 6.75 -8.00 7.52
CA PHE A 115 5.65 -7.34 6.77
C PHE A 115 4.87 -8.31 5.87
N GLU A 116 5.56 -9.26 5.23
CA GLU A 116 4.90 -10.28 4.41
C GLU A 116 4.03 -11.21 5.27
N GLY A 117 4.54 -11.66 6.43
CA GLY A 117 3.76 -12.45 7.38
C GLY A 117 2.52 -11.70 7.90
N TYR A 118 2.65 -10.39 8.15
CA TYR A 118 1.51 -9.56 8.58
C TYR A 118 0.45 -9.49 7.49
N LYS A 119 0.86 -9.26 6.23
CA LYS A 119 -0.05 -9.21 5.09
C LYS A 119 -0.74 -10.56 4.85
N GLU A 120 0.01 -11.65 4.95
CA GLU A 120 -0.51 -13.02 4.84
C GLU A 120 -1.60 -13.29 5.87
N VAL A 121 -1.30 -13.10 7.16
CA VAL A 121 -2.25 -13.39 8.24
C VAL A 121 -3.46 -12.47 8.18
N SER A 122 -3.27 -11.18 7.88
CA SER A 122 -4.37 -10.24 7.64
C SER A 122 -5.30 -10.73 6.53
N THR A 123 -4.74 -11.16 5.40
CA THR A 123 -5.52 -11.69 4.27
C THR A 123 -6.30 -12.94 4.66
N ILE A 124 -5.69 -13.85 5.42
CA ILE A 124 -6.35 -15.07 5.90
C ILE A 124 -7.49 -14.71 6.87
N LEU A 125 -7.26 -13.81 7.81
CA LEU A 125 -8.27 -13.33 8.76
C LEU A 125 -9.51 -12.82 8.04
N TYR A 126 -9.34 -11.87 7.11
CA TYR A 126 -10.47 -11.31 6.34
C TYR A 126 -11.17 -12.36 5.48
N LYS A 127 -10.43 -13.26 4.83
CA LYS A 127 -11.04 -14.36 4.04
C LYS A 127 -11.83 -15.34 4.89
N THR A 128 -11.34 -15.66 6.09
CA THR A 128 -12.00 -16.60 7.02
C THR A 128 -13.32 -16.04 7.51
N VAL A 129 -13.38 -14.75 7.84
CA VAL A 129 -14.65 -14.12 8.24
C VAL A 129 -15.57 -13.95 7.03
N ALA A 130 -15.02 -13.58 5.86
CA ALA A 130 -15.77 -13.39 4.62
C ALA A 130 -16.41 -14.68 4.07
N SER A 131 -15.95 -15.87 4.47
CA SER A 131 -16.62 -17.12 4.12
C SER A 131 -17.93 -17.34 4.87
N TYR A 132 -18.19 -16.58 5.94
CA TYR A 132 -19.45 -16.62 6.69
C TYR A 132 -20.40 -15.49 6.35
N THR A 133 -19.90 -14.26 6.23
CA THR A 133 -20.69 -13.09 5.84
C THR A 133 -19.83 -12.03 5.17
N LEU A 134 -20.44 -11.23 4.30
CA LEU A 134 -19.82 -10.03 3.72
C LEU A 134 -20.16 -8.75 4.50
N ASP A 135 -20.95 -8.85 5.57
CA ASP A 135 -21.33 -7.72 6.45
C ASP A 135 -20.17 -7.34 7.39
N ILE A 136 -19.04 -6.97 6.77
CA ILE A 136 -17.76 -6.68 7.42
C ILE A 136 -17.41 -5.21 7.17
N GLU A 137 -17.18 -4.46 8.25
CA GLU A 137 -16.53 -3.16 8.19
C GLU A 137 -15.05 -3.34 8.58
N ALA A 138 -14.16 -3.16 7.61
CA ALA A 138 -12.71 -3.21 7.82
C ALA A 138 -12.25 -2.04 8.70
N VAL A 139 -11.48 -2.32 9.76
CA VAL A 139 -10.93 -1.28 10.66
C VAL A 139 -9.43 -1.12 10.46
N SER A 140 -8.69 -2.23 10.50
CA SER A 140 -7.24 -2.28 10.25
C SER A 140 -6.87 -3.62 9.60
N CYS A 141 -5.58 -3.91 9.42
CA CYS A 141 -5.13 -5.21 8.94
C CYS A 141 -5.48 -6.38 9.90
N ASP A 142 -5.74 -6.09 11.17
CA ASP A 142 -5.93 -7.07 12.24
C ASP A 142 -7.21 -6.87 13.06
N GLU A 143 -8.02 -5.86 12.71
CA GLU A 143 -9.24 -5.45 13.41
C GLU A 143 -10.41 -5.30 12.41
N MET A 144 -11.59 -5.77 12.77
CA MET A 144 -12.82 -5.60 11.98
C MET A 144 -14.08 -5.60 12.84
N TYR A 145 -15.15 -4.97 12.32
CA TYR A 145 -16.51 -5.21 12.80
C TYR A 145 -17.23 -6.16 11.86
N VAL A 146 -18.09 -7.00 12.44
CA VAL A 146 -18.89 -7.98 11.71
C VAL A 146 -20.31 -7.95 12.26
N ASP A 147 -21.31 -7.79 11.39
CA ASP A 147 -22.69 -8.07 11.77
C ASP A 147 -22.91 -9.59 11.77
N VAL A 148 -23.32 -10.12 12.91
CA VAL A 148 -23.53 -11.55 13.12
C VAL A 148 -25.00 -11.88 13.35
N LYS A 149 -25.91 -10.90 13.27
CA LYS A 149 -27.32 -11.09 13.57
C LYS A 149 -27.94 -12.22 12.74
N ASP A 150 -27.70 -12.20 11.44
CA ASP A 150 -28.23 -13.20 10.51
C ASP A 150 -27.54 -14.54 10.66
N ILE A 151 -26.21 -14.55 10.87
CA ILE A 151 -25.45 -15.78 11.17
C ILE A 151 -26.04 -16.49 12.40
N LEU A 152 -26.26 -15.77 13.51
CA LEU A 152 -26.77 -16.35 14.75
C LEU A 152 -28.20 -16.86 14.59
N ARG A 153 -29.06 -16.11 13.87
CA ARG A 153 -30.43 -16.54 13.57
C ARG A 153 -30.45 -17.83 12.75
N ASP A 154 -29.66 -17.89 11.69
CA ASP A 154 -29.73 -18.97 10.71
C ASP A 154 -29.04 -20.25 11.22
N THR A 155 -28.03 -20.12 12.09
CA THR A 155 -27.33 -21.27 12.70
C THR A 155 -27.96 -21.73 14.02
N GLY A 156 -28.74 -20.88 14.69
CA GLY A 156 -29.27 -21.14 16.02
C GLY A 156 -28.21 -21.14 17.13
N LEU A 157 -26.98 -20.68 16.84
CA LEU A 157 -25.90 -20.60 17.82
C LEU A 157 -26.12 -19.43 18.78
N THR A 158 -25.72 -19.62 20.03
CA THR A 158 -25.53 -18.51 20.97
C THR A 158 -24.33 -17.65 20.57
N VAL A 159 -24.28 -16.41 21.07
CA VAL A 159 -23.16 -15.48 20.86
C VAL A 159 -21.85 -16.11 21.32
N GLU A 160 -21.87 -16.80 22.46
CA GLU A 160 -20.71 -17.44 23.05
C GLU A 160 -20.22 -18.63 22.23
N GLN A 161 -21.12 -19.47 21.72
CA GLN A 161 -20.78 -20.59 20.83
C GLN A 161 -20.16 -20.09 19.53
N TRP A 162 -20.75 -19.06 18.91
CA TRP A 162 -20.21 -18.43 17.72
C TRP A 162 -18.83 -17.82 17.97
N GLY A 163 -18.67 -17.07 19.07
CA GLY A 163 -17.39 -16.48 19.46
C GLY A 163 -16.29 -17.52 19.64
N PHE A 164 -16.61 -18.66 20.25
CA PHE A 164 -15.65 -19.76 20.43
C PHE A 164 -15.27 -20.37 19.08
N HIS A 165 -16.27 -20.64 18.23
CA HIS A 165 -16.09 -21.23 16.90
C HIS A 165 -15.15 -20.38 16.04
N ILE A 166 -15.48 -19.10 15.83
CA ILE A 166 -14.72 -18.25 14.92
C ILE A 166 -13.29 -17.99 15.42
N ARG A 167 -13.09 -17.85 16.74
CA ARG A 167 -11.77 -17.68 17.33
C ARG A 167 -10.90 -18.91 17.17
N LYS A 168 -11.49 -20.10 17.38
CA LYS A 168 -10.80 -21.37 17.19
C LYS A 168 -10.38 -21.53 15.74
N GLU A 169 -11.27 -21.30 14.79
CA GLU A 169 -10.94 -21.41 13.36
C GLU A 169 -9.85 -20.42 12.93
N ILE A 170 -9.93 -19.16 13.37
CA ILE A 170 -8.87 -18.17 13.10
C ILE A 170 -7.54 -18.65 13.69
N MET A 171 -7.53 -19.16 14.92
CA MET A 171 -6.31 -19.71 15.55
C MET A 171 -5.76 -20.90 14.78
N ASP A 172 -6.61 -21.86 14.40
CA ASP A 172 -6.21 -23.10 13.71
C ASP A 172 -5.58 -22.80 12.34
N ILE A 173 -6.12 -21.82 11.59
CA ILE A 173 -5.64 -21.49 10.24
C ILE A 173 -4.44 -20.53 10.30
N THR A 174 -4.46 -19.51 11.17
CA THR A 174 -3.41 -18.48 11.19
C THR A 174 -2.24 -18.82 12.11
N GLY A 175 -2.47 -19.68 13.11
CA GLY A 175 -1.55 -19.89 14.23
C GLY A 175 -1.45 -18.69 15.18
N CYS A 176 -2.36 -17.72 15.08
CA CYS A 176 -2.36 -16.48 15.86
C CYS A 176 -3.67 -16.33 16.66
N PRO A 177 -3.60 -15.97 17.95
CA PRO A 177 -4.79 -15.73 18.76
C PRO A 177 -5.51 -14.44 18.34
N CYS A 178 -6.83 -14.45 18.49
CA CYS A 178 -7.65 -13.25 18.45
C CYS A 178 -8.64 -13.21 19.62
N SER A 179 -9.07 -11.99 19.94
CA SER A 179 -10.10 -11.74 20.93
C SER A 179 -11.34 -11.16 20.26
N THR A 180 -12.52 -11.53 20.75
CA THR A 180 -13.81 -11.08 20.19
C THR A 180 -14.68 -10.40 21.23
N GLY A 181 -15.29 -9.29 20.84
CA GLY A 181 -16.24 -8.53 21.67
C GLY A 181 -17.61 -8.49 21.02
N PHE A 182 -18.65 -8.63 21.84
CA PHE A 182 -20.03 -8.59 21.41
C PHE A 182 -20.80 -7.55 22.21
N GLY A 183 -21.70 -6.83 21.53
CA GLY A 183 -22.54 -5.79 22.09
C GLY A 183 -23.59 -5.37 21.06
N ALA A 184 -24.56 -4.56 21.49
CA ALA A 184 -25.67 -4.13 20.65
C ALA A 184 -25.28 -3.10 19.57
N ASN A 185 -24.14 -2.43 19.76
CA ASN A 185 -23.58 -1.46 18.80
C ASN A 185 -22.05 -1.55 18.75
N ARG A 186 -21.44 -0.75 17.86
CA ARG A 186 -20.00 -0.76 17.58
C ARG A 186 -19.16 -0.42 18.81
N LEU A 187 -19.53 0.62 19.55
CA LEU A 187 -18.87 1.04 20.78
C LEU A 187 -18.83 -0.11 21.80
N GLN A 188 -19.98 -0.70 22.10
CA GLN A 188 -20.10 -1.79 23.05
C GLN A 188 -19.26 -3.00 22.63
N ALA A 189 -19.33 -3.39 21.36
CA ALA A 189 -18.53 -4.49 20.82
C ALA A 189 -17.02 -4.23 20.95
N ARG A 190 -16.56 -3.00 20.66
CA ARG A 190 -15.15 -2.63 20.78
C ARG A 190 -14.65 -2.65 22.22
N LEU A 191 -15.42 -2.07 23.14
CA LEU A 191 -15.08 -2.07 24.56
C LEU A 191 -15.11 -3.49 25.14
N ALA A 192 -16.08 -4.31 24.73
CA ALA A 192 -16.13 -5.73 25.08
C ALA A 192 -14.86 -6.47 24.65
N THR A 193 -14.32 -6.18 23.46
CA THR A 193 -13.05 -6.78 23.02
C THR A 193 -11.87 -6.40 23.92
N LYS A 194 -11.82 -5.16 24.42
CA LYS A 194 -10.77 -4.77 25.38
C LYS A 194 -10.83 -5.61 26.65
N LYS A 195 -12.03 -5.85 27.19
CA LYS A 195 -12.23 -6.75 28.35
C LYS A 195 -11.94 -8.22 28.03
N ALA A 196 -12.17 -8.62 26.78
CA ALA A 196 -11.92 -9.99 26.32
C ALA A 196 -10.43 -10.34 26.17
N LYS A 197 -9.56 -9.33 25.95
CA LYS A 197 -8.13 -9.55 25.72
C LYS A 197 -7.40 -9.99 26.99
N PRO A 198 -6.42 -10.92 26.91
CA PRO A 198 -5.95 -11.66 25.72
C PRO A 198 -6.72 -12.96 25.43
N ALA A 199 -6.71 -13.38 24.17
CA ALA A 199 -7.19 -14.67 23.66
C ALA A 199 -8.51 -15.10 24.30
N GLY A 200 -9.46 -14.18 24.35
CA GLY A 200 -10.74 -14.38 25.03
C GLY A 200 -11.92 -13.84 24.22
N GLN A 201 -13.10 -13.97 24.81
CA GLN A 201 -14.31 -13.37 24.27
C GLN A 201 -15.13 -12.77 25.39
N TYR A 202 -15.85 -11.70 25.10
CA TYR A 202 -16.75 -11.08 26.05
C TYR A 202 -18.03 -10.61 25.35
N TYR A 203 -19.17 -10.99 25.90
CA TYR A 203 -20.47 -10.49 25.46
C TYR A 203 -21.00 -9.50 26.50
N LEU A 204 -21.02 -8.22 26.13
CA LEU A 204 -21.67 -7.19 26.92
C LEU A 204 -23.19 -7.27 26.68
N LYS A 205 -23.90 -7.87 27.64
CA LYS A 205 -25.35 -8.04 27.57
C LYS A 205 -26.06 -6.70 27.83
N PRO A 206 -27.26 -6.49 27.25
CA PRO A 206 -28.01 -5.25 27.40
C PRO A 206 -28.20 -4.80 28.86
N GLU A 207 -28.48 -5.75 29.76
CA GLU A 207 -28.69 -5.51 31.19
C GLU A 207 -27.43 -5.02 31.93
N ASP A 208 -26.24 -5.33 31.41
CA ASP A 208 -24.96 -5.00 32.05
C ASP A 208 -24.35 -3.69 31.52
N VAL A 209 -24.92 -3.10 30.45
CA VAL A 209 -24.32 -1.94 29.76
C VAL A 209 -24.10 -0.77 30.69
N ALA A 210 -25.10 -0.38 31.49
CA ALA A 210 -25.01 0.80 32.34
C ALA A 210 -23.90 0.68 33.39
N LEU A 211 -23.84 -0.45 34.09
CA LEU A 211 -22.81 -0.74 35.10
C LEU A 211 -21.43 -0.83 34.46
N TYR A 212 -21.32 -1.53 33.33
CA TYR A 212 -20.07 -1.65 32.59
C TYR A 212 -19.53 -0.29 32.15
N MET A 213 -20.39 0.54 31.57
CA MET A 213 -19.99 1.85 31.06
C MET A 213 -19.55 2.79 32.18
N ALA A 214 -20.20 2.76 33.34
CA ALA A 214 -19.85 3.63 34.47
C ALA A 214 -18.36 3.56 34.88
N GLU A 215 -17.75 2.37 34.80
CA GLU A 215 -16.35 2.14 35.16
C GLU A 215 -15.34 2.51 34.05
N ILE A 216 -15.80 2.76 32.81
CA ILE A 216 -14.91 3.01 31.68
C ILE A 216 -14.22 4.38 31.82
N PRO A 217 -12.87 4.44 31.81
CA PRO A 217 -12.17 5.71 31.75
C PRO A 217 -12.47 6.42 30.43
N LEU A 218 -12.65 7.74 30.46
CA LEU A 218 -13.01 8.52 29.26
C LEU A 218 -11.96 8.41 28.15
N GLY A 219 -10.69 8.26 28.50
CA GLY A 219 -9.60 8.04 27.54
C GLY A 219 -9.65 6.70 26.81
N GLU A 220 -10.52 5.79 27.24
CA GLU A 220 -10.77 4.53 26.55
C GLU A 220 -11.83 4.61 25.46
N LEU A 221 -12.62 5.69 25.44
CA LEU A 221 -13.67 5.89 24.46
C LEU A 221 -13.09 6.16 23.05
N PRO A 222 -13.67 5.58 21.98
CA PRO A 222 -13.22 5.81 20.62
C PRO A 222 -13.26 7.29 20.24
N GLY A 223 -12.11 7.84 19.88
CA GLY A 223 -11.97 9.24 19.46
C GLY A 223 -11.71 10.22 20.60
N VAL A 224 -11.44 9.73 21.82
CA VAL A 224 -10.96 10.54 22.95
C VAL A 224 -9.45 10.35 23.09
N GLY A 225 -8.68 11.29 22.52
CA GLY A 225 -7.21 11.30 22.62
C GLY A 225 -6.70 12.05 23.86
N ARG A 226 -5.37 12.05 24.07
CA ARG A 226 -4.72 12.70 25.25
C ARG A 226 -5.17 14.15 25.49
N ALA A 227 -5.27 14.94 24.41
CA ALA A 227 -5.72 16.33 24.51
C ALA A 227 -7.17 16.43 25.00
N THR A 228 -8.06 15.56 24.51
CA THR A 228 -9.46 15.50 24.94
C THR A 228 -9.57 15.01 26.38
N VAL A 229 -8.81 13.97 26.77
CA VAL A 229 -8.74 13.50 28.17
C VAL A 229 -8.33 14.64 29.09
N THR A 230 -7.29 15.39 28.73
CA THR A 230 -6.81 16.53 29.54
C THR A 230 -7.93 17.56 29.79
N LYS A 231 -8.71 17.87 28.75
CA LYS A 231 -9.85 18.78 28.89
C LYS A 231 -10.95 18.22 29.78
N LEU A 232 -11.29 16.94 29.62
CA LEU A 232 -12.30 16.25 30.43
C LEU A 232 -11.89 16.17 31.91
N THR A 233 -10.64 15.83 32.19
CA THR A 233 -10.09 15.79 33.55
C THR A 233 -10.11 17.17 34.20
N ARG A 234 -9.85 18.26 33.46
CA ARG A 234 -9.99 19.63 33.98
C ARG A 234 -11.43 20.00 34.33
N LEU A 235 -12.41 19.42 33.62
CA LEU A 235 -13.83 19.55 33.97
C LEU A 235 -14.21 18.69 35.19
N GLY A 236 -13.28 17.88 35.71
CA GLY A 236 -13.50 17.02 36.87
C GLY A 236 -13.93 15.59 36.52
N PHE A 237 -13.88 15.18 35.25
CA PHE A 237 -14.37 13.87 34.81
C PHE A 237 -13.23 12.97 34.32
N ASN A 238 -13.15 11.75 34.85
CA ASN A 238 -12.18 10.74 34.48
C ASN A 238 -12.84 9.47 33.94
N THR A 239 -14.03 9.13 34.44
CA THR A 239 -14.82 7.97 34.00
C THR A 239 -16.14 8.40 33.36
N CYS A 240 -16.76 7.51 32.60
CA CYS A 240 -18.11 7.75 32.06
C CYS A 240 -19.14 7.92 33.18
N GLY A 241 -19.02 7.18 34.29
CA GLY A 241 -19.92 7.30 35.43
C GLY A 241 -19.87 8.71 36.05
N GLU A 242 -18.66 9.20 36.34
CA GLU A 242 -18.44 10.58 36.84
C GLU A 242 -19.03 11.62 35.88
N LEU A 243 -18.84 11.42 34.57
CA LEU A 243 -19.36 12.32 33.55
C LEU A 243 -20.90 12.33 33.49
N LEU A 244 -21.56 11.18 33.65
CA LEU A 244 -23.02 11.10 33.61
C LEU A 244 -23.69 11.60 34.90
N GLU A 245 -23.01 11.49 36.05
CA GLU A 245 -23.52 11.96 37.33
C GLU A 245 -23.36 13.48 37.49
N GLY A 246 -22.18 14.02 37.18
CA GLY A 246 -21.85 15.44 37.41
C GLY A 246 -21.86 16.32 36.16
N GLY A 247 -21.94 15.74 34.97
CA GLY A 247 -21.79 16.45 33.70
C GLY A 247 -23.11 16.73 32.97
N SER A 248 -22.98 17.43 31.83
CA SER A 248 -24.08 17.57 30.87
C SER A 248 -23.54 17.68 29.45
N VAL A 249 -24.37 17.32 28.48
CA VAL A 249 -24.03 17.49 27.05
C VAL A 249 -23.66 18.94 26.72
N LYS A 250 -24.32 19.94 27.35
CA LYS A 250 -24.03 21.37 27.13
C LYS A 250 -22.62 21.75 27.57
N VAL A 251 -22.17 21.24 28.73
CA VAL A 251 -20.80 21.47 29.24
C VAL A 251 -19.77 20.87 28.29
N LEU A 252 -20.00 19.64 27.82
CA LEU A 252 -19.09 18.99 26.86
C LEU A 252 -19.05 19.72 25.52
N GLN A 253 -20.20 20.17 25.02
CA GLN A 253 -20.29 20.91 23.76
C GLN A 253 -19.60 22.28 23.84
N ALA A 254 -19.66 22.95 24.99
CA ALA A 254 -18.95 24.21 25.22
C ALA A 254 -17.43 24.03 25.19
N GLU A 255 -16.90 22.95 25.79
CA GLU A 255 -15.45 22.71 25.89
C GLU A 255 -14.84 22.02 24.65
N LEU A 256 -15.60 21.12 24.01
CA LEU A 256 -15.13 20.22 22.95
C LEU A 256 -15.74 20.51 21.57
N GLY A 257 -16.76 21.37 21.52
CA GLY A 257 -17.57 21.64 20.34
C GLY A 257 -18.75 20.67 20.19
N LEU A 258 -19.74 21.09 19.41
CA LEU A 258 -21.06 20.45 19.30
C LEU A 258 -20.99 18.93 19.05
N LYS A 259 -20.30 18.53 17.97
CA LYS A 259 -20.26 17.13 17.51
C LYS A 259 -19.49 16.22 18.46
N LEU A 260 -18.34 16.68 18.96
CA LEU A 260 -17.49 15.86 19.83
C LEU A 260 -18.11 15.72 21.23
N GLY A 261 -18.67 16.81 21.76
CA GLY A 261 -19.33 16.80 23.06
C GLY A 261 -20.57 15.90 23.07
N GLU A 262 -21.40 15.98 22.03
CA GLU A 262 -22.56 15.09 21.87
C GLU A 262 -22.12 13.61 21.75
N ARG A 263 -21.13 13.32 20.90
CA ARG A 263 -20.63 11.96 20.74
C ARG A 263 -20.11 11.37 22.05
N ILE A 264 -19.33 12.12 22.83
CA ILE A 264 -18.79 11.61 24.11
C ILE A 264 -19.92 11.41 25.12
N TRP A 265 -20.93 12.28 25.14
CA TRP A 265 -22.11 12.13 25.98
C TRP A 265 -22.89 10.85 25.67
N GLU A 266 -23.15 10.57 24.39
CA GLU A 266 -23.80 9.33 23.94
C GLU A 266 -22.94 8.10 24.25
N GLN A 267 -21.64 8.17 23.96
CA GLN A 267 -20.71 7.08 24.22
C GLN A 267 -20.61 6.76 25.71
N ALA A 268 -20.64 7.76 26.60
CA ALA A 268 -20.62 7.53 28.05
C ALA A 268 -21.83 6.71 28.53
N GLN A 269 -22.97 6.81 27.84
CA GLN A 269 -24.19 6.02 28.09
C GLN A 269 -24.15 4.63 27.42
N GLY A 270 -23.09 4.30 26.69
CA GLY A 270 -23.01 3.08 25.89
C GLY A 270 -23.79 3.13 24.57
N ILE A 271 -24.14 4.33 24.10
CA ILE A 271 -24.90 4.57 22.87
C ILE A 271 -23.93 4.89 21.73
N ASP A 272 -24.11 4.22 20.60
CA ASP A 272 -23.47 4.56 19.33
C ASP A 272 -24.49 4.32 18.20
N SER A 273 -24.97 5.42 17.61
CA SER A 273 -25.96 5.42 16.55
C SER A 273 -25.37 5.14 15.16
N LYS A 274 -24.04 5.05 15.04
CA LYS A 274 -23.38 4.85 13.77
C LYS A 274 -23.57 3.40 13.29
N SER A 275 -24.23 3.24 12.15
CA SER A 275 -24.32 1.93 11.48
C SER A 275 -22.94 1.45 11.03
N LEU A 276 -22.84 0.16 10.73
CA LEU A 276 -21.70 -0.36 9.99
C LEU A 276 -21.70 0.23 8.57
N ASP A 277 -20.52 0.59 8.09
CA ASP A 277 -20.30 1.08 6.73
C ASP A 277 -19.52 0.03 5.94
N PHE A 278 -20.23 -0.67 5.05
CA PHE A 278 -19.66 -1.71 4.21
C PHE A 278 -19.07 -1.17 2.90
N ASN A 279 -19.33 0.10 2.56
CA ASN A 279 -18.97 0.72 1.28
C ASN A 279 -18.09 1.96 1.48
N HIS A 280 -16.81 1.74 1.78
CA HIS A 280 -15.89 2.84 2.01
C HIS A 280 -15.32 3.42 0.69
N GLU A 281 -15.86 4.54 0.23
CA GLU A 281 -15.29 5.30 -0.88
C GLU A 281 -14.07 6.13 -0.45
N ARG A 282 -12.95 5.97 -1.18
CA ARG A 282 -11.73 6.74 -0.93
C ARG A 282 -11.92 8.20 -1.35
N LYS A 283 -11.64 9.13 -0.43
CA LYS A 283 -11.80 10.59 -0.64
C LYS A 283 -10.50 11.34 -0.92
N SER A 284 -9.36 10.72 -0.62
CA SER A 284 -8.03 11.30 -0.86
C SER A 284 -6.95 10.23 -1.06
N VAL A 285 -5.86 10.64 -1.72
CA VAL A 285 -4.61 9.88 -1.89
C VAL A 285 -3.47 10.78 -1.46
N SER A 286 -2.56 10.29 -0.62
CA SER A 286 -1.41 11.07 -0.19
C SER A 286 -0.14 10.24 -0.09
N THR A 287 0.98 10.93 -0.04
CA THR A 287 2.27 10.42 0.42
C THR A 287 2.88 11.44 1.37
N GLU A 288 3.31 10.99 2.54
CA GLU A 288 3.95 11.83 3.56
C GLU A 288 5.22 11.15 4.04
N VAL A 289 6.32 11.89 4.06
CA VAL A 289 7.61 11.44 4.60
C VAL A 289 8.05 12.46 5.64
N ASN A 290 7.98 12.06 6.91
CA ASN A 290 8.31 12.90 8.07
C ASN A 290 9.49 12.31 8.88
N TYR A 291 10.30 11.47 8.26
CA TYR A 291 11.47 10.83 8.85
C TYR A 291 12.61 10.85 7.82
N GLY A 292 13.82 11.17 8.24
CA GLY A 292 15.00 11.21 7.37
C GLY A 292 15.11 12.42 6.44
N ILE A 293 14.19 13.39 6.51
CA ILE A 293 14.23 14.58 5.65
C ILE A 293 15.36 15.52 6.12
N ARG A 294 16.44 15.59 5.33
CA ARG A 294 17.57 16.51 5.49
C ARG A 294 18.10 16.84 4.10
N PHE A 295 18.01 18.10 3.67
CA PHE A 295 18.53 18.55 2.36
C PHE A 295 19.73 19.46 2.55
N LYS A 296 20.76 19.28 1.71
CA LYS A 296 21.95 20.13 1.66
C LYS A 296 21.86 21.16 0.54
N THR A 297 21.09 20.87 -0.50
CA THR A 297 20.89 21.76 -1.64
C THR A 297 19.42 21.89 -2.00
N LYS A 298 19.10 22.95 -2.75
CA LYS A 298 17.75 23.19 -3.25
C LYS A 298 17.37 22.16 -4.30
N GLU A 299 18.35 21.69 -5.07
CA GLU A 299 18.21 20.68 -6.11
C GLU A 299 17.82 19.32 -5.50
N GLU A 300 18.46 18.90 -4.41
CA GLU A 300 18.08 17.67 -3.67
C GLU A 300 16.61 17.73 -3.22
N CYS A 301 16.18 18.87 -2.67
CA CYS A 301 14.80 19.09 -2.27
C CYS A 301 13.85 18.97 -3.47
N TYR A 302 14.19 19.55 -4.62
CA TYR A 302 13.37 19.46 -5.84
C TYR A 302 13.29 18.03 -6.38
N THR A 303 14.40 17.31 -6.45
CA THR A 303 14.42 15.90 -6.86
C THR A 303 13.54 15.04 -5.94
N PHE A 304 13.55 15.34 -4.63
CA PHE A 304 12.70 14.64 -3.67
C PHE A 304 11.21 14.98 -3.88
N LEU A 305 10.86 16.26 -4.09
CA LEU A 305 9.48 16.67 -4.41
C LEU A 305 8.97 16.01 -5.70
N GLU A 306 9.83 15.87 -6.71
CA GLU A 306 9.50 15.16 -7.95
C GLU A 306 9.22 13.67 -7.68
N SER A 307 10.07 13.03 -6.88
CA SER A 307 9.90 11.62 -6.49
C SER A 307 8.62 11.39 -5.71
N MET A 308 8.29 12.25 -4.74
CA MET A 308 7.01 12.19 -4.03
C MET A 308 5.81 12.43 -4.95
N SER A 309 5.95 13.31 -5.96
CA SER A 309 4.91 13.57 -6.95
C SER A 309 4.66 12.35 -7.87
N LYS A 310 5.72 11.61 -8.21
CA LYS A 310 5.61 10.32 -8.92
C LYS A 310 4.92 9.28 -8.05
N GLU A 311 5.32 9.15 -6.79
CA GLU A 311 4.73 8.18 -5.85
C GLU A 311 3.23 8.42 -5.62
N VAL A 312 2.82 9.66 -5.34
CA VAL A 312 1.39 9.96 -5.14
C VAL A 312 0.59 9.76 -6.42
N PHE A 313 1.20 9.99 -7.59
CA PHE A 313 0.58 9.72 -8.88
C PHE A 313 0.40 8.22 -9.10
N THR A 314 1.41 7.39 -8.84
CA THR A 314 1.31 5.93 -8.91
C THR A 314 0.13 5.42 -8.08
N ARG A 315 0.02 5.85 -6.82
CA ARG A 315 -1.11 5.49 -5.93
C ARG A 315 -2.46 5.96 -6.47
N LEU A 316 -2.52 7.11 -7.13
CA LEU A 316 -3.74 7.64 -7.74
C LEU A 316 -4.14 6.83 -8.98
N SER A 317 -3.17 6.40 -9.78
CA SER A 317 -3.37 5.58 -10.98
C SER A 317 -3.82 4.15 -10.63
N GLU A 318 -3.26 3.54 -9.59
CA GLU A 318 -3.65 2.20 -9.11
C GLU A 318 -5.14 2.10 -8.77
N ILE A 319 -5.74 3.19 -8.31
CA ILE A 319 -7.18 3.26 -8.00
C ILE A 319 -8.03 3.82 -9.16
N ASN A 320 -7.45 4.04 -10.34
CA ASN A 320 -8.11 4.56 -11.54
C ASN A 320 -8.83 5.91 -11.32
N MET A 321 -8.21 6.80 -10.56
CA MET A 321 -8.75 8.13 -10.25
C MET A 321 -7.91 9.25 -10.86
N ARG A 322 -8.50 10.43 -10.94
CA ARG A 322 -7.80 11.73 -11.09
C ARG A 322 -8.21 12.65 -9.95
N ALA A 323 -7.46 13.72 -9.70
CA ALA A 323 -7.77 14.65 -8.61
C ALA A 323 -7.93 16.08 -9.09
N LYS A 324 -8.69 16.88 -8.33
CA LYS A 324 -8.87 18.33 -8.54
C LYS A 324 -8.37 19.19 -7.37
N GLY A 325 -8.00 18.58 -6.26
CA GLY A 325 -7.38 19.27 -5.13
C GLY A 325 -5.97 18.73 -4.90
N LEU A 326 -5.04 19.63 -4.64
CA LEU A 326 -3.67 19.31 -4.24
C LEU A 326 -3.32 20.10 -2.99
N THR A 327 -2.69 19.46 -2.00
CA THR A 327 -2.21 20.09 -0.78
C THR A 327 -0.77 19.69 -0.53
N LEU A 328 0.08 20.68 -0.31
CA LEU A 328 1.44 20.52 0.18
C LEU A 328 1.45 20.80 1.69
N LYS A 329 1.97 19.86 2.46
CA LYS A 329 2.20 19.96 3.90
C LYS A 329 3.70 19.87 4.15
N LEU A 330 4.22 20.77 4.97
CA LEU A 330 5.63 20.85 5.32
C LEU A 330 5.76 20.89 6.84
N LEU A 331 6.64 20.05 7.38
CA LEU A 331 7.15 20.19 8.73
C LEU A 331 8.47 20.93 8.66
N ILE A 332 8.58 22.00 9.41
CA ILE A 332 9.73 22.90 9.45
C ILE A 332 10.26 22.87 10.87
N ARG A 333 11.57 22.71 11.06
CA ARG A 333 12.18 22.76 12.39
C ARG A 333 11.75 24.05 13.10
N ALA A 334 11.27 23.90 14.31
CA ALA A 334 10.87 25.00 15.16
C ALA A 334 12.06 25.90 15.51
N GLU A 335 11.79 27.20 15.69
CA GLU A 335 12.78 28.11 16.25
C GLU A 335 13.23 27.62 17.64
N GLY A 336 14.54 27.64 17.90
CA GLY A 336 15.13 27.13 19.15
C GLY A 336 15.26 25.60 19.26
N ALA A 337 14.65 24.82 18.35
CA ALA A 337 14.81 23.36 18.35
C ALA A 337 16.21 22.95 17.86
N PRO A 338 16.81 21.89 18.41
CA PRO A 338 18.13 21.44 17.98
C PRO A 338 18.11 20.97 16.51
N VAL A 339 19.22 21.18 15.80
CA VAL A 339 19.35 20.77 14.39
C VAL A 339 19.33 19.25 14.25
N GLU A 340 20.15 18.60 15.06
CA GLU A 340 20.12 17.16 15.29
C GLU A 340 19.01 16.82 16.27
N THR A 341 18.27 15.75 16.00
CA THR A 341 17.08 15.39 16.77
C THR A 341 17.36 14.24 17.74
N ALA A 342 16.69 14.26 18.89
CA ALA A 342 16.73 13.26 19.94
C ALA A 342 16.55 11.83 19.39
N LYS A 343 15.49 11.64 18.60
CA LYS A 343 15.29 10.44 17.79
C LYS A 343 16.14 10.58 16.54
N PHE A 344 17.03 9.62 16.30
CA PHE A 344 17.86 9.59 15.08
C PHE A 344 16.99 9.75 13.84
N LEU A 345 17.33 10.72 12.99
CA LEU A 345 16.60 11.11 11.78
C LEU A 345 15.11 11.46 11.96
N GLY A 346 14.65 11.65 13.21
CA GLY A 346 13.32 12.15 13.49
C GLY A 346 13.08 13.55 12.90
N HIS A 347 11.81 13.95 12.79
CA HIS A 347 11.48 15.32 12.41
C HIS A 347 11.78 16.31 13.55
N GLY A 348 11.72 15.87 14.81
CA GLY A 348 11.92 16.71 15.98
C GLY A 348 10.75 17.65 16.26
N VAL A 349 11.00 18.72 17.02
CA VAL A 349 10.00 19.77 17.25
C VAL A 349 9.88 20.62 15.97
N CYS A 350 8.68 20.65 15.40
CA CYS A 350 8.40 21.33 14.14
C CYS A 350 7.17 22.23 14.22
N ASP A 351 7.16 23.25 13.36
CA ASP A 351 5.98 23.97 12.94
C ASP A 351 5.42 23.32 11.66
N SER A 352 4.09 23.28 11.52
CA SER A 352 3.42 22.68 10.37
C SER A 352 2.85 23.77 9.48
N ILE A 353 3.26 23.81 8.21
CA ILE A 353 2.67 24.68 7.19
C ILE A 353 1.93 23.81 6.17
N THR A 354 0.67 24.15 5.93
CA THR A 354 -0.17 23.48 4.93
C THR A 354 -0.69 24.50 3.93
N LYS A 355 -0.49 24.23 2.64
CA LYS A 355 -1.04 25.03 1.55
C LYS A 355 -1.71 24.16 0.50
N SER A 356 -2.97 24.46 0.22
CA SER A 356 -3.74 23.82 -0.84
C SER A 356 -3.76 24.69 -2.09
N SER A 357 -3.71 24.04 -3.24
CA SER A 357 -3.93 24.69 -4.52
C SER A 357 -5.42 25.00 -4.70
N THR A 358 -5.71 26.22 -5.16
CA THR A 358 -7.03 26.65 -5.63
C THR A 358 -7.15 26.61 -7.15
N SER A 359 -6.19 26.00 -7.83
CA SER A 359 -6.12 25.93 -9.29
C SER A 359 -7.21 25.02 -9.85
N ASN A 360 -7.79 25.38 -11.01
CA ASN A 360 -8.71 24.51 -11.77
C ASN A 360 -7.98 23.40 -12.55
N ILE A 361 -6.79 23.01 -12.08
CA ILE A 361 -5.95 21.99 -12.71
C ILE A 361 -6.48 20.62 -12.36
N ILE A 362 -6.47 19.73 -13.35
CA ILE A 362 -6.73 18.31 -13.15
C ILE A 362 -5.39 17.61 -12.98
N TYR A 363 -5.18 17.00 -11.82
CA TYR A 363 -3.98 16.23 -11.52
C TYR A 363 -4.16 14.80 -12.02
N SER A 364 -3.61 14.53 -13.20
CA SER A 364 -3.67 13.23 -13.89
C SER A 364 -2.32 12.74 -14.39
N LYS A 365 -1.22 13.45 -14.07
CA LYS A 365 0.16 13.09 -14.40
C LYS A 365 1.12 13.59 -13.34
N ALA A 366 2.22 12.87 -13.11
CA ALA A 366 3.23 13.22 -12.13
C ALA A 366 3.88 14.60 -12.37
N GLU A 367 4.10 14.98 -13.64
CA GLU A 367 4.78 16.24 -13.98
C GLU A 367 3.91 17.47 -13.63
N ILE A 368 2.59 17.34 -13.78
CA ILE A 368 1.63 18.38 -13.42
C ILE A 368 1.61 18.57 -11.89
N ILE A 369 1.58 17.46 -11.16
CA ILE A 369 1.63 17.45 -9.69
C ILE A 369 2.94 18.11 -9.22
N PHE A 370 4.07 17.68 -9.77
CA PHE A 370 5.38 18.25 -9.41
C PHE A 370 5.46 19.75 -9.69
N LYS A 371 5.03 20.19 -10.87
CA LYS A 371 5.04 21.62 -11.23
C LYS A 371 4.24 22.46 -10.23
N GLU A 372 3.08 21.98 -9.82
CA GLU A 372 2.24 22.68 -8.84
C GLU A 372 2.86 22.66 -7.45
N VAL A 373 3.34 21.50 -6.98
CA VAL A 373 4.01 21.34 -5.68
C VAL A 373 5.23 22.24 -5.57
N LYS A 374 6.09 22.23 -6.59
CA LYS A 374 7.25 23.11 -6.69
C LYS A 374 6.83 24.57 -6.66
N GLY A 375 5.77 24.94 -7.40
CA GLY A 375 5.24 26.29 -7.41
C GLY A 375 4.71 26.76 -6.05
N ILE A 376 4.07 25.89 -5.28
CA ILE A 376 3.63 26.18 -3.90
C ILE A 376 4.85 26.34 -2.99
N TYR A 377 5.80 25.41 -3.07
CA TYR A 377 7.02 25.44 -2.26
C TYR A 377 7.85 26.71 -2.50
N ASP A 378 8.07 27.08 -3.76
CA ASP A 378 8.83 28.27 -4.14
C ASP A 378 8.16 29.56 -3.62
N LYS A 379 6.83 29.63 -3.62
CA LYS A 379 6.08 30.76 -3.06
C LYS A 379 6.16 30.85 -1.54
N LEU A 380 6.25 29.71 -0.86
CA LEU A 380 6.41 29.68 0.59
C LEU A 380 7.81 30.15 1.02
N ASN A 381 8.80 30.09 0.12
CA ASN A 381 10.17 30.54 0.36
C ASN A 381 10.79 30.00 1.66
N ILE A 382 10.53 28.73 1.95
CA ILE A 382 11.05 28.04 3.15
C ILE A 382 12.48 27.57 2.87
N PRO A 383 13.44 27.77 3.79
CA PRO A 383 14.78 27.23 3.65
C PRO A 383 14.76 25.69 3.62
N PHE A 384 15.35 25.07 2.60
CA PHE A 384 15.37 23.61 2.44
C PHE A 384 16.06 22.88 3.61
N ALA A 385 17.05 23.52 4.25
CA ALA A 385 17.78 22.98 5.40
C ALA A 385 16.90 22.84 6.66
N GLU A 386 15.80 23.60 6.73
CA GLU A 386 14.87 23.60 7.86
C GLU A 386 13.73 22.60 7.68
N LEU A 387 13.59 21.99 6.49
CA LEU A 387 12.60 20.96 6.26
C LEU A 387 12.89 19.71 7.10
N ARG A 388 11.83 19.16 7.67
CA ARG A 388 11.84 17.95 8.50
C ARG A 388 10.76 16.94 8.10
N GLY A 389 9.81 17.37 7.26
CA GLY A 389 8.75 16.52 6.74
C GLY A 389 8.07 17.16 5.54
N ILE A 390 7.63 16.32 4.61
CA ILE A 390 6.92 16.74 3.41
C ILE A 390 5.74 15.80 3.21
N GLY A 391 4.58 16.36 2.83
CA GLY A 391 3.39 15.63 2.48
C GLY A 391 2.72 16.21 1.23
N ILE A 392 2.35 15.35 0.29
CA ILE A 392 1.55 15.71 -0.88
C ILE A 392 0.23 14.95 -0.79
N GLN A 393 -0.88 15.67 -0.77
CA GLN A 393 -2.22 15.09 -0.70
C GLN A 393 -3.07 15.55 -1.87
N LEU A 394 -3.66 14.58 -2.56
CA LEU A 394 -4.65 14.75 -3.61
C LEU A 394 -6.05 14.50 -3.06
N THR A 395 -6.97 15.44 -3.32
CA THR A 395 -8.37 15.40 -2.87
C THR A 395 -9.32 15.70 -4.04
N LYS A 396 -10.63 15.64 -3.80
CA LYS A 396 -11.66 15.79 -4.84
C LYS A 396 -11.41 14.78 -5.97
N LEU A 397 -11.35 13.51 -5.58
CA LEU A 397 -11.07 12.40 -6.50
C LEU A 397 -12.26 12.21 -7.44
N GLU A 398 -11.96 11.98 -8.71
CA GLU A 398 -12.93 11.67 -9.75
C GLU A 398 -12.51 10.41 -10.46
N LYS A 399 -13.48 9.51 -10.72
CA LYS A 399 -13.24 8.33 -11.56
C LYS A 399 -12.81 8.80 -12.95
N ILE A 400 -11.81 8.13 -13.50
CA ILE A 400 -11.46 8.34 -14.91
C ILE A 400 -12.60 7.72 -15.73
N SER A 401 -13.55 8.54 -16.19
CA SER A 401 -14.56 8.09 -17.14
C SER A 401 -13.87 7.74 -18.46
N GLU A 402 -14.22 6.61 -19.06
CA GLU A 402 -13.87 6.36 -20.47
C GLU A 402 -14.40 7.53 -21.30
N MET A 403 -13.51 8.21 -22.04
CA MET A 403 -13.95 9.21 -23.01
C MET A 403 -14.94 8.55 -23.96
N ASN A 404 -16.11 9.18 -24.12
CA ASN A 404 -17.09 8.78 -25.12
C ASN A 404 -16.38 8.64 -26.48
N LYS A 405 -16.46 7.46 -27.12
CA LYS A 405 -15.76 7.14 -28.38
C LYS A 405 -15.91 8.25 -29.44
N ALA A 406 -17.11 8.83 -29.53
CA ALA A 406 -17.42 9.93 -30.44
C ALA A 406 -16.56 11.19 -30.24
N LEU A 407 -16.23 11.54 -28.99
CA LEU A 407 -15.40 12.71 -28.67
C LEU A 407 -13.92 12.44 -28.94
N ASN A 408 -13.50 11.20 -28.71
CA ASN A 408 -12.15 10.72 -29.03
C ASN A 408 -11.91 10.72 -30.55
N ASP A 409 -12.90 10.28 -31.32
CA ASP A 409 -12.86 10.30 -32.78
C ASP A 409 -12.96 11.71 -33.37
N PHE A 410 -13.59 12.65 -32.65
CA PHE A 410 -13.65 14.06 -33.04
C PHE A 410 -12.30 14.77 -32.81
N LEU A 411 -11.66 14.56 -31.65
CA LEU A 411 -10.36 15.16 -31.34
C LEU A 411 -9.23 14.63 -32.25
N LYS A 412 -9.27 13.33 -32.60
CA LYS A 412 -8.34 12.72 -33.57
C LYS A 412 -8.47 13.30 -34.99
N ARG A 413 -9.63 13.86 -35.35
CA ARG A 413 -9.81 14.55 -36.64
C ARG A 413 -9.25 15.98 -36.64
N GLY A 414 -9.00 16.57 -35.46
CA GLY A 414 -8.52 17.95 -35.32
C GLY A 414 -7.00 18.13 -35.42
N THR A 415 -6.21 17.07 -35.24
CA THR A 415 -4.74 17.15 -35.20
C THR A 415 -4.03 16.86 -36.52
N THR A 416 -4.78 16.62 -37.61
CA THR A 416 -4.20 16.40 -38.94
C THR A 416 -4.25 17.67 -39.80
N LYS A 417 -3.56 18.74 -39.38
CA LYS A 417 -3.14 19.78 -40.33
C LYS A 417 -1.68 19.55 -40.69
N GLN A 418 -1.52 18.99 -41.89
CA GLN A 418 -0.25 18.76 -42.57
C GLN A 418 0.56 20.07 -42.66
N VAL A 419 1.78 20.06 -42.13
CA VAL A 419 2.83 20.99 -42.55
C VAL A 419 3.35 20.46 -43.88
N LYS A 420 2.84 20.98 -45.01
CA LYS A 420 3.48 20.78 -46.31
C LYS A 420 4.61 21.80 -46.47
N LYS A 421 5.86 21.32 -46.48
CA LYS A 421 6.99 22.05 -47.07
C LYS A 421 6.75 22.17 -48.58
N ALA A 422 6.76 23.40 -49.09
CA ALA A 422 6.88 23.66 -50.53
C ALA A 422 8.32 24.09 -50.83
N SER A 423 8.95 23.43 -51.79
CA SER A 423 10.13 23.94 -52.51
C SER A 423 9.64 24.64 -53.79
N TYR A 424 10.21 25.82 -54.08
CA TYR A 424 10.36 26.57 -55.35
C TYR A 424 9.53 26.08 -56.55
N ASP A 425 8.75 26.90 -57.25
CA ASP A 425 9.24 28.07 -57.99
C ASP A 425 8.12 29.04 -58.45
N SER A 426 8.49 30.33 -58.56
CA SER A 426 8.07 31.33 -59.56
C SER A 426 6.59 31.68 -59.83
N LYS A 427 6.24 32.96 -59.57
CA LYS A 427 5.32 33.90 -60.29
C LYS A 427 4.16 33.27 -61.10
N CYS A 428 2.88 33.64 -60.95
CA CYS A 428 2.27 34.96 -61.16
C CYS A 428 0.73 34.91 -60.89
N ASP A 429 0.18 36.07 -60.53
CA ASP A 429 -1.15 36.63 -60.84
C ASP A 429 -2.48 35.86 -60.65
N ASN A 430 -3.20 36.36 -59.64
CA ASN A 430 -4.56 36.94 -59.69
C ASN A 430 -5.71 36.21 -60.43
N ASN A 431 -6.77 36.04 -59.63
CA ASN A 431 -8.18 36.38 -59.89
C ASN A 431 -9.23 35.27 -60.16
N ILE A 432 -10.21 35.28 -59.23
CA ILE A 432 -11.68 35.25 -59.41
C ILE A 432 -12.36 33.86 -59.54
N VAL A 433 -13.09 33.42 -58.49
CA VAL A 433 -14.58 33.40 -58.28
C VAL A 433 -15.32 32.61 -59.40
N ILE A 434 -16.13 31.56 -59.17
CA ILE A 434 -17.53 31.54 -58.68
C ILE A 434 -18.04 30.08 -58.56
N ASN A 435 -18.90 29.87 -57.55
CA ASN A 435 -20.01 28.89 -57.37
C ASN A 435 -20.40 28.03 -58.60
N LYS A 436 -20.92 26.80 -58.49
CA LYS A 436 -22.19 26.40 -57.85
C LYS A 436 -22.40 24.88 -58.01
N ALA A 437 -23.36 24.33 -57.27
CA ALA A 437 -23.64 22.92 -57.07
C ALA A 437 -24.45 22.20 -58.17
N ALA A 438 -24.48 20.86 -58.03
CA ALA A 438 -25.60 19.90 -58.15
C ALA A 438 -25.69 18.94 -59.36
N GLY A 439 -25.89 17.65 -59.03
CA GLY A 439 -26.60 16.59 -59.79
C GLY A 439 -25.85 16.00 -61.00
N GLN A 440 -26.00 14.73 -61.43
CA GLN A 440 -26.82 13.54 -61.15
C GLN A 440 -26.10 12.37 -61.87
N THR A 441 -26.36 11.10 -61.50
CA THR A 441 -27.06 10.09 -62.35
C THR A 441 -26.84 8.63 -61.91
N GLN A 442 -27.95 7.88 -61.92
CA GLN A 442 -28.14 6.42 -61.92
C GLN A 442 -27.77 5.84 -63.31
N GLY A 443 -27.58 4.54 -63.59
CA GLY A 443 -27.79 3.29 -62.87
C GLY A 443 -27.76 2.05 -63.82
N LYS A 444 -28.22 0.89 -63.31
CA LYS A 444 -28.65 -0.39 -63.96
C LYS A 444 -27.54 -1.31 -64.53
N LYS A 445 -27.58 -2.66 -64.49
CA LYS A 445 -28.54 -3.70 -63.98
C LYS A 445 -27.86 -5.12 -63.97
N ASP A 446 -28.42 -5.98 -63.10
CA ASP A 446 -28.38 -7.46 -62.86
C ASP A 446 -28.37 -8.44 -64.08
N PRO A 447 -28.25 -9.82 -63.98
CA PRO A 447 -28.75 -10.71 -62.89
C PRO A 447 -28.06 -12.08 -62.57
N ASN A 448 -28.59 -12.75 -61.52
CA ASN A 448 -28.66 -14.20 -61.23
C ASN A 448 -27.54 -14.95 -60.43
N GLY A 449 -27.72 -14.94 -59.09
CA GLY A 449 -27.89 -16.10 -58.18
C GLY A 449 -27.02 -17.37 -58.29
N ASN A 450 -26.19 -17.64 -57.26
CA ASN A 450 -26.45 -18.65 -56.21
C ASN A 450 -25.41 -18.57 -55.07
N ILE A 451 -25.82 -19.00 -53.87
CA ILE A 451 -25.12 -18.80 -52.58
C ILE A 451 -24.20 -19.99 -52.24
N LYS A 452 -23.11 -19.70 -51.50
CA LYS A 452 -22.31 -20.49 -50.52
C LYS A 452 -20.89 -20.89 -50.99
N ASN A 453 -19.86 -20.29 -50.40
CA ASN A 453 -19.21 -20.82 -49.19
C ASN A 453 -18.08 -19.90 -48.69
N ILE A 454 -17.91 -19.94 -47.37
CA ILE A 454 -16.88 -19.26 -46.58
C ILE A 454 -15.50 -19.80 -46.97
N ASN A 455 -14.52 -18.90 -47.18
CA ASN A 455 -13.11 -19.25 -47.17
C ASN A 455 -12.34 -18.34 -46.20
N THR A 456 -11.49 -18.99 -45.43
CA THR A 456 -10.74 -18.56 -44.25
C THR A 456 -9.67 -17.49 -44.56
N LYS A 457 -9.47 -16.53 -43.65
CA LYS A 457 -8.29 -15.66 -43.64
C LYS A 457 -7.62 -15.71 -42.27
N THR A 458 -6.43 -16.29 -42.23
CA THR A 458 -5.48 -16.28 -41.12
C THR A 458 -4.70 -14.95 -41.07
N LEU A 459 -4.20 -14.62 -39.88
CA LEU A 459 -3.59 -13.33 -39.51
C LEU A 459 -2.23 -13.04 -40.19
N GLN A 460 -1.69 -13.98 -40.96
CA GLN A 460 -0.34 -13.89 -41.56
C GLN A 460 -0.22 -13.03 -42.82
N SER A 461 -1.30 -12.43 -43.34
CA SER A 461 -1.23 -11.71 -44.63
C SER A 461 -0.83 -10.23 -44.57
N PHE A 462 -0.42 -9.71 -43.41
CA PHE A 462 -0.18 -8.27 -43.30
C PHE A 462 1.28 -7.83 -43.11
N TRP A 463 2.22 -8.69 -42.71
CA TRP A 463 3.60 -8.23 -42.48
C TRP A 463 4.63 -9.33 -42.77
N LYS A 464 5.39 -9.14 -43.87
CA LYS A 464 6.67 -9.81 -44.12
C LYS A 464 7.77 -8.75 -43.98
N THR A 465 8.79 -9.02 -43.16
CA THR A 465 10.17 -9.27 -43.64
C THR A 465 11.13 -9.67 -42.50
N SER A 466 11.76 -10.84 -42.73
CA SER A 466 13.12 -11.35 -42.41
C SER A 466 13.77 -11.26 -41.02
N SER A 467 13.88 -12.44 -40.38
CA SER A 467 15.08 -13.24 -39.97
C SER A 467 16.43 -12.52 -39.70
N ASP A 468 17.29 -12.91 -38.74
CA ASP A 468 17.79 -14.25 -38.38
C ASP A 468 18.44 -14.31 -36.97
N ASP A 469 18.63 -15.57 -36.54
CA ASP A 469 19.61 -16.15 -35.60
C ASP A 469 19.38 -16.25 -34.07
N CYS A 470 19.35 -17.52 -33.67
CA CYS A 470 19.33 -18.07 -32.32
C CYS A 470 20.66 -18.81 -32.11
N SER A 471 21.31 -18.66 -30.95
CA SER A 471 21.93 -19.82 -30.31
C SER A 471 22.42 -19.56 -28.88
N GLN A 472 22.14 -20.58 -28.05
CA GLN A 472 22.80 -20.99 -26.83
C GLN A 472 22.63 -20.11 -25.58
N TRP A 473 22.02 -20.69 -24.53
CA TRP A 473 22.57 -20.66 -23.16
C TRP A 473 22.16 -21.90 -22.37
N LYS A 474 23.16 -22.54 -21.77
CA LYS A 474 23.06 -23.69 -20.89
C LYS A 474 22.68 -23.23 -19.49
N HIS A 475 21.84 -24.04 -18.83
CA HIS A 475 21.52 -23.96 -17.41
C HIS A 475 22.77 -23.94 -16.52
N ASN A 476 22.71 -23.17 -15.43
CA ASN A 476 23.21 -23.67 -14.16
C ASN A 476 22.35 -23.17 -12.99
N GLN A 477 22.02 -24.12 -12.10
CA GLN A 477 21.19 -23.97 -10.90
C GLN A 477 22.00 -23.43 -9.71
N ASN A 478 21.27 -23.06 -8.65
CA ASN A 478 21.67 -22.59 -7.31
C ASN A 478 21.91 -21.06 -7.22
N GLU A 479 21.38 -20.32 -6.25
CA GLU A 479 21.18 -20.63 -4.83
C GLU A 479 20.23 -19.58 -4.18
N HIS A 480 19.39 -19.99 -3.24
CA HIS A 480 18.63 -19.11 -2.34
C HIS A 480 19.50 -18.69 -1.15
N LEU A 481 19.43 -17.42 -0.68
CA LEU A 481 19.49 -17.10 0.76
C LEU A 481 19.15 -15.62 1.11
N ARG A 482 18.22 -15.50 2.08
CA ARG A 482 18.05 -14.55 3.20
C ARG A 482 18.71 -13.15 3.13
N ASN A 483 17.87 -12.10 3.12
CA ASN A 483 17.72 -11.11 4.20
C ASN A 483 16.80 -9.96 3.74
N GLY A 484 15.78 -9.66 4.52
CA GLY A 484 14.74 -8.66 4.21
C GLY A 484 15.16 -7.23 4.51
N ILE A 485 16.13 -6.71 3.74
CA ILE A 485 16.35 -5.27 3.56
C ILE A 485 16.33 -5.03 2.05
N ALA A 486 15.55 -4.06 1.59
CA ALA A 486 15.62 -3.54 0.23
C ALA A 486 17.03 -2.90 0.05
N ILE A 487 17.99 -3.71 -0.39
CA ILE A 487 19.42 -3.36 -0.49
C ILE A 487 19.65 -2.23 -1.49
N ASP A 488 18.76 -2.09 -2.47
CA ASP A 488 18.62 -1.00 -3.42
C ASP A 488 18.44 0.35 -2.71
N VAL A 489 17.47 0.47 -1.79
CA VAL A 489 17.23 1.72 -1.05
C VAL A 489 18.42 2.08 -0.16
N PHE A 490 19.04 1.09 0.47
CA PHE A 490 20.21 1.29 1.32
C PHE A 490 21.47 1.72 0.52
N ASN A 491 21.61 1.21 -0.71
CA ASN A 491 22.72 1.54 -1.60
C ASN A 491 22.56 2.91 -2.28
N GLU A 492 21.33 3.43 -2.38
CA GLU A 492 21.06 4.79 -2.87
C GLU A 492 21.37 5.88 -1.83
N LEU A 493 21.56 5.52 -0.56
CA LEU A 493 21.93 6.49 0.48
C LEU A 493 23.38 6.97 0.31
N PRO A 494 23.66 8.27 0.57
CA PRO A 494 25.01 8.80 0.64
C PRO A 494 25.92 7.97 1.58
N PRO A 495 27.21 7.76 1.25
CA PRO A 495 28.12 6.90 2.02
C PRO A 495 28.22 7.25 3.52
N THR A 496 28.08 8.54 3.86
CA THR A 496 28.08 9.04 5.24
C THR A 496 26.85 8.58 6.01
N ILE A 497 25.66 8.73 5.42
CA ILE A 497 24.37 8.30 5.99
C ILE A 497 24.34 6.77 6.11
N ARG A 498 24.89 6.07 5.11
CA ARG A 498 25.03 4.60 5.14
C ARG A 498 25.89 4.15 6.32
N SER A 499 27.04 4.79 6.53
CA SER A 499 27.95 4.48 7.63
C SER A 499 27.33 4.77 9.00
N GLU A 500 26.56 5.86 9.11
CA GLU A 500 25.81 6.20 10.33
C GLU A 500 24.68 5.20 10.61
N ILE A 501 23.91 4.79 9.60
CA ILE A 501 22.87 3.75 9.75
C ILE A 501 23.50 2.41 10.11
N MET A 502 24.59 2.01 9.45
CA MET A 502 25.32 0.78 9.80
C MET A 502 25.78 0.80 11.26
N LYS A 503 26.27 1.96 11.72
CA LYS A 503 26.78 2.14 13.08
C LYS A 503 25.65 2.15 14.12
N GLU A 504 24.53 2.82 13.86
CA GLU A 504 23.41 2.94 14.80
C GLU A 504 22.57 1.65 14.88
N TYR A 505 22.40 0.93 13.76
CA TYR A 505 21.60 -0.29 13.69
C TYR A 505 22.44 -1.58 13.71
N HIS A 506 23.76 -1.45 13.84
CA HIS A 506 24.73 -2.56 13.88
C HIS A 506 24.49 -3.60 12.78
N ILE A 507 24.37 -3.11 11.55
CA ILE A 507 24.28 -3.94 10.35
C ILE A 507 25.67 -4.55 10.11
N ASP A 508 25.78 -5.87 10.23
CA ASP A 508 27.07 -6.57 10.16
C ASP A 508 27.64 -6.54 8.73
N VAL A 509 28.79 -5.88 8.56
CA VAL A 509 29.51 -5.72 7.30
C VAL A 509 29.88 -7.09 6.70
N ARG A 510 30.00 -8.15 7.50
CA ARG A 510 30.26 -9.53 6.99
C ARG A 510 29.11 -10.13 6.18
N SER A 511 27.88 -9.64 6.37
CA SER A 511 26.74 -10.00 5.52
C SER A 511 26.71 -9.23 4.18
N VAL A 512 27.55 -8.20 4.05
CA VAL A 512 27.69 -7.36 2.84
C VAL A 512 28.99 -7.66 2.09
N THR A 513 30.04 -8.10 2.79
CA THR A 513 31.40 -8.29 2.22
C THR A 513 31.69 -9.68 1.67
N ASN A 514 30.87 -10.69 1.96
CA ASN A 514 31.05 -12.02 1.36
C ASN A 514 30.51 -12.18 -0.07
N ILE A 515 30.04 -11.11 -0.71
CA ILE A 515 29.68 -11.11 -2.14
C ILE A 515 30.77 -10.44 -3.00
N SER A 516 31.74 -9.73 -2.40
CA SER A 516 32.74 -8.96 -3.16
C SER A 516 34.01 -9.74 -3.56
N ALA A 517 34.17 -11.00 -3.14
CA ALA A 517 35.41 -11.76 -3.37
C ALA A 517 35.38 -12.72 -4.58
N ALA A 518 34.26 -12.80 -5.32
CA ALA A 518 34.16 -13.60 -6.55
C ALA A 518 33.69 -12.74 -7.73
N SER A 519 34.41 -11.67 -8.04
CA SER A 519 34.23 -10.96 -9.30
C SER A 519 35.59 -10.55 -9.85
N LYS A 520 36.18 -11.45 -10.66
CA LYS A 520 37.32 -11.08 -11.51
C LYS A 520 36.80 -10.10 -12.56
N THR A 521 37.40 -8.92 -12.52
CA THR A 521 37.17 -7.79 -13.42
C THR A 521 37.23 -8.19 -14.89
N VAL A 522 36.11 -8.08 -15.60
CA VAL A 522 36.08 -7.84 -17.04
C VAL A 522 35.63 -6.41 -17.23
N LYS A 523 36.46 -5.57 -17.86
CA LYS A 523 36.13 -4.19 -18.21
C LYS A 523 34.87 -4.19 -19.12
N PRO A 524 33.92 -3.27 -18.93
CA PRO A 524 32.81 -3.13 -19.87
C PRO A 524 33.36 -2.62 -21.22
N PRO A 525 32.91 -3.16 -22.37
CA PRO A 525 33.14 -2.53 -23.65
C PRO A 525 32.49 -1.16 -23.67
N SER A 526 33.28 -0.15 -24.02
CA SER A 526 32.85 1.21 -24.29
C SER A 526 32.16 1.27 -25.66
N THR A 527 30.91 0.82 -25.74
CA THR A 527 29.87 1.19 -26.73
C THR A 527 28.69 0.24 -26.52
N LEU A 528 27.68 0.68 -25.75
CA LEU A 528 26.36 0.05 -25.80
C LEU A 528 25.47 0.95 -26.65
N GLU A 529 25.40 0.60 -27.93
CA GLU A 529 24.30 0.99 -28.79
C GLU A 529 22.97 0.62 -28.11
N LYS A 530 21.98 1.50 -28.25
CA LYS A 530 20.60 1.25 -27.84
C LYS A 530 20.17 -0.10 -28.41
N ILE A 531 19.92 -1.09 -27.55
CA ILE A 531 19.14 -2.25 -27.95
C ILE A 531 17.73 -1.72 -28.22
N GLU A 532 17.38 -1.57 -29.50
CA GLU A 532 16.01 -1.30 -29.91
C GLU A 532 15.12 -2.44 -29.40
N ARG A 533 14.05 -2.06 -28.71
CA ARG A 533 13.01 -2.98 -28.26
C ARG A 533 12.41 -3.65 -29.49
N PRO A 534 12.28 -4.99 -29.56
CA PRO A 534 11.43 -5.59 -30.56
C PRO A 534 10.02 -5.03 -30.35
N ASN A 535 9.46 -4.35 -31.36
CA ASN A 535 8.09 -3.87 -31.35
C ASN A 535 7.15 -5.08 -31.31
N THR A 536 6.77 -5.53 -30.12
CA THR A 536 5.71 -6.54 -30.01
C THR A 536 4.34 -5.84 -30.08
N PRO A 537 3.38 -6.34 -30.88
CA PRO A 537 2.09 -5.67 -31.10
C PRO A 537 1.22 -5.49 -29.84
N PHE A 538 1.59 -6.10 -28.72
CA PHE A 538 0.81 -6.16 -27.48
C PHE A 538 1.32 -5.27 -26.35
N VAL A 539 2.37 -4.46 -26.56
CA VAL A 539 3.02 -3.64 -25.49
C VAL A 539 2.05 -2.65 -24.80
N GLU A 540 0.89 -2.36 -25.39
CA GLU A 540 -0.12 -1.45 -24.84
C GLU A 540 -1.55 -2.02 -24.81
N GLN A 541 -1.72 -3.34 -25.03
CA GLN A 541 -3.06 -3.95 -25.10
C GLN A 541 -3.50 -4.51 -23.74
N SER A 542 -4.75 -4.26 -23.36
CA SER A 542 -5.34 -4.86 -22.16
C SER A 542 -5.51 -6.38 -22.33
N TRP A 543 -5.52 -7.09 -21.21
CA TRP A 543 -5.75 -8.53 -21.21
C TRP A 543 -7.09 -8.90 -21.85
N GLU A 544 -8.12 -8.08 -21.70
CA GLU A 544 -9.43 -8.28 -22.30
C GLU A 544 -9.37 -8.34 -23.83
N ASN A 545 -8.58 -7.44 -24.45
CA ASN A 545 -8.39 -7.42 -25.89
C ASN A 545 -7.62 -8.65 -26.38
N ILE A 546 -6.55 -9.03 -25.67
CA ILE A 546 -5.74 -10.21 -26.00
C ILE A 546 -6.55 -11.49 -25.83
N LYS A 547 -7.40 -11.57 -24.80
CA LYS A 547 -8.31 -12.68 -24.56
C LYS A 547 -9.31 -12.87 -25.70
N GLU A 548 -9.86 -11.80 -26.28
CA GLU A 548 -10.71 -11.89 -27.47
C GLU A 548 -9.92 -12.32 -28.71
N SER A 549 -8.72 -11.79 -28.91
CA SER A 549 -7.82 -12.20 -30.00
C SER A 549 -7.47 -13.68 -29.94
N VAL A 550 -7.16 -14.22 -28.75
CA VAL A 550 -6.87 -15.65 -28.56
C VAL A 550 -8.12 -16.51 -28.80
N LYS A 551 -9.32 -16.07 -28.37
CA LYS A 551 -10.57 -16.78 -28.70
C LYS A 551 -10.81 -16.81 -30.21
N SER A 552 -10.52 -15.73 -30.91
CA SER A 552 -10.63 -15.67 -32.37
C SER A 552 -9.62 -16.60 -33.02
N TRP A 553 -8.36 -16.56 -32.59
CA TRP A 553 -7.26 -17.38 -33.10
C TRP A 553 -7.59 -18.88 -33.05
N ILE A 554 -8.06 -19.37 -31.90
CA ILE A 554 -8.47 -20.78 -31.72
C ILE A 554 -9.62 -21.17 -32.67
N LYS A 555 -10.52 -20.24 -33.01
CA LYS A 555 -11.67 -20.50 -33.89
C LYS A 555 -11.30 -20.47 -35.37
N THR A 556 -10.34 -19.62 -35.74
CA THR A 556 -9.95 -19.40 -37.13
C THR A 556 -8.84 -20.33 -37.60
N GLU A 557 -8.04 -20.86 -36.68
CA GLU A 557 -6.87 -21.69 -36.99
C GLU A 557 -6.94 -23.07 -36.33
N ASN A 558 -6.83 -24.12 -37.15
CA ASN A 558 -6.83 -25.50 -36.67
C ASN A 558 -5.49 -25.92 -36.04
N GLN A 559 -4.41 -25.18 -36.31
CA GLN A 559 -3.06 -25.40 -35.78
C GLN A 559 -2.42 -24.07 -35.40
N PRO A 560 -1.64 -24.00 -34.31
CA PRO A 560 -1.01 -22.77 -33.87
C PRO A 560 0.16 -22.38 -34.77
N SER A 561 0.24 -21.09 -35.10
CA SER A 561 1.37 -20.46 -35.78
C SER A 561 2.48 -20.11 -34.77
N GLU A 562 3.73 -20.49 -35.05
CA GLU A 562 4.88 -20.28 -34.15
C GLU A 562 5.11 -18.79 -33.84
N VAL A 563 4.89 -17.92 -34.82
CA VAL A 563 5.03 -16.46 -34.66
C VAL A 563 4.05 -15.91 -33.63
N ASP A 564 2.79 -16.38 -33.65
CA ASP A 564 1.76 -15.92 -32.70
C ASP A 564 2.04 -16.45 -31.28
N VAL A 565 2.62 -17.65 -31.18
CA VAL A 565 3.09 -18.23 -29.92
C VAL A 565 4.21 -17.37 -29.33
N ASP A 566 5.19 -16.97 -30.12
CA ASP A 566 6.32 -16.15 -29.65
C ASP A 566 5.88 -14.76 -29.19
N ILE A 567 4.98 -14.11 -29.93
CA ILE A 567 4.45 -12.80 -29.57
C ILE A 567 3.65 -12.91 -28.24
N LEU A 568 2.84 -13.95 -28.09
CA LEU A 568 2.06 -14.17 -26.87
C LEU A 568 2.96 -14.57 -25.69
N ALA A 569 3.99 -15.38 -25.93
CA ALA A 569 5.01 -15.74 -24.95
C ALA A 569 5.74 -14.50 -24.42
N ASP A 570 6.12 -13.58 -25.31
CA ASP A 570 6.78 -12.34 -24.93
C ASP A 570 5.87 -11.41 -24.13
N TYR A 571 4.60 -11.28 -24.52
CA TYR A 571 3.62 -10.55 -23.73
C TYR A 571 3.51 -11.10 -22.30
N LEU A 572 3.37 -12.42 -22.14
CA LEU A 572 3.24 -13.05 -20.82
C LEU A 572 4.53 -12.96 -19.98
N ARG A 573 5.69 -13.07 -20.63
CA ARG A 573 7.00 -12.82 -20.01
C ARG A 573 7.08 -11.38 -19.48
N ASN A 574 6.63 -10.41 -20.27
CA ASN A 574 6.60 -9.00 -19.88
C ASN A 574 5.62 -8.74 -18.74
N LEU A 575 4.47 -9.42 -18.67
CA LEU A 575 3.58 -9.35 -17.50
C LEU A 575 4.30 -9.80 -16.23
N ALA A 576 5.11 -10.86 -16.30
CA ALA A 576 5.92 -11.33 -15.18
C ALA A 576 7.03 -10.31 -14.82
N LEU A 577 7.73 -9.74 -15.80
CA LEU A 577 8.76 -8.72 -15.58
C LEU A 577 8.19 -7.41 -15.01
N ASN A 578 6.98 -7.02 -15.39
CA ASN A 578 6.30 -5.80 -14.93
C ASN A 578 5.49 -6.00 -13.63
N ARG A 579 5.66 -7.14 -12.97
CA ARG A 579 5.00 -7.50 -11.70
C ARG A 579 3.48 -7.62 -11.72
N GLN A 580 2.89 -7.92 -12.87
CA GLN A 580 1.44 -8.06 -13.07
C GLN A 580 0.96 -9.52 -12.86
N ILE A 581 1.25 -10.09 -11.67
CA ILE A 581 1.01 -11.51 -11.38
C ILE A 581 -0.48 -11.90 -11.41
N GLU A 582 -1.38 -10.99 -11.00
CA GLU A 582 -2.83 -11.27 -10.98
C GLU A 582 -3.40 -11.49 -12.39
N ILE A 583 -2.94 -10.65 -13.33
CA ILE A 583 -3.28 -10.78 -14.76
C ILE A 583 -2.67 -12.07 -15.28
N LEU A 584 -1.38 -12.29 -15.02
CA LEU A 584 -0.62 -13.47 -15.43
C LEU A 584 -1.28 -14.79 -14.97
N PHE A 585 -1.74 -14.85 -13.73
CA PHE A 585 -2.45 -16.01 -13.18
C PHE A 585 -3.78 -16.26 -13.91
N THR A 586 -4.52 -15.18 -14.20
CA THR A 586 -5.76 -15.24 -14.97
C THR A 586 -5.51 -15.69 -16.42
N CYS A 587 -4.41 -15.23 -17.03
CA CYS A 587 -3.95 -15.67 -18.34
C CYS A 587 -3.64 -17.17 -18.34
N CYS A 588 -2.83 -17.64 -17.41
CA CYS A 588 -2.42 -19.05 -17.31
C CYS A 588 -3.63 -19.98 -17.15
N LYS A 589 -4.59 -19.62 -16.28
CA LYS A 589 -5.85 -20.38 -16.12
C LYS A 589 -6.70 -20.36 -17.39
N PHE A 590 -6.76 -19.22 -18.07
CA PHE A 590 -7.51 -19.09 -19.31
C PHE A 590 -6.92 -19.96 -20.43
N PHE A 591 -5.60 -19.92 -20.63
CA PHE A 591 -4.92 -20.75 -21.64
C PHE A 591 -5.06 -22.22 -21.32
N TYR A 592 -4.90 -22.63 -20.05
CA TYR A 592 -5.09 -24.02 -19.66
C TYR A 592 -6.49 -24.51 -20.02
N ARG A 593 -7.54 -23.75 -19.63
CA ARG A 593 -8.93 -24.10 -19.92
C ARG A 593 -9.23 -24.16 -21.42
N LYS A 594 -8.59 -23.31 -22.23
CA LYS A 594 -8.85 -23.24 -23.67
C LYS A 594 -8.05 -24.25 -24.49
N PHE A 595 -6.79 -24.49 -24.12
CA PHE A 595 -5.90 -25.39 -24.85
C PHE A 595 -6.04 -26.84 -24.40
N SER A 596 -6.47 -27.12 -23.16
CA SER A 596 -6.71 -28.49 -22.66
C SER A 596 -7.68 -29.31 -23.52
N ILE A 597 -8.70 -28.68 -24.08
CA ILE A 597 -9.71 -29.32 -24.92
C ILE A 597 -9.33 -29.41 -26.41
N LEU A 598 -8.13 -28.95 -26.79
CA LEU A 598 -7.64 -28.96 -28.17
C LEU A 598 -6.65 -30.10 -28.41
N ASN A 599 -6.06 -30.16 -29.61
CA ASN A 599 -5.10 -31.20 -30.00
C ASN A 599 -3.70 -30.98 -29.39
N CYS A 600 -2.85 -32.00 -29.48
CA CYS A 600 -1.52 -32.00 -28.84
C CYS A 600 -0.57 -30.88 -29.33
N LYS A 601 -0.83 -30.23 -30.48
CA LYS A 601 -0.05 -29.05 -30.90
C LYS A 601 -0.34 -27.84 -30.01
N TRP A 602 -1.60 -27.65 -29.61
CA TRP A 602 -2.00 -26.57 -28.69
C TRP A 602 -1.58 -26.85 -27.23
N HIS A 603 -1.47 -28.12 -26.84
CA HIS A 603 -0.86 -28.48 -25.55
C HIS A 603 0.62 -28.10 -25.48
N LYS A 604 1.39 -28.30 -26.57
CA LYS A 604 2.77 -27.82 -26.66
C LYS A 604 2.86 -26.30 -26.55
N VAL A 605 1.94 -25.57 -27.21
CA VAL A 605 1.86 -24.10 -27.07
C VAL A 605 1.63 -23.68 -25.63
N TYR A 606 0.72 -24.34 -24.91
CA TYR A 606 0.52 -24.04 -23.49
C TYR A 606 1.84 -24.18 -22.71
N ILE A 607 2.58 -25.27 -22.91
CA ILE A 607 3.87 -25.51 -22.25
C ILE A 607 4.87 -24.40 -22.59
N THR A 608 5.01 -24.04 -23.88
CA THR A 608 5.90 -22.96 -24.33
C THR A 608 5.54 -21.60 -23.71
N LEU A 609 4.25 -21.27 -23.62
CA LEU A 609 3.79 -20.04 -22.98
C LEU A 609 4.10 -20.07 -21.48
N ILE A 610 3.88 -21.20 -20.81
CA ILE A 610 4.23 -21.35 -19.41
C ILE A 610 5.74 -21.21 -19.21
N ASP A 611 6.58 -21.82 -20.05
CA ASP A 611 8.03 -21.69 -19.95
C ASP A 611 8.49 -20.23 -20.06
N ALA A 612 7.91 -19.45 -20.99
CA ALA A 612 8.18 -18.02 -21.10
C ALA A 612 7.74 -17.24 -19.84
N VAL A 613 6.59 -17.60 -19.25
CA VAL A 613 6.15 -17.08 -17.96
C VAL A 613 7.15 -17.42 -16.87
N GLN A 614 7.60 -18.68 -16.80
CA GLN A 614 8.55 -19.13 -15.78
C GLN A 614 9.91 -18.44 -15.92
N GLN A 615 10.38 -18.18 -17.15
CA GLN A 615 11.59 -17.39 -17.40
C GLN A 615 11.43 -15.95 -16.89
N GLY A 616 10.30 -15.29 -17.18
CA GLY A 616 10.02 -13.96 -16.66
C GLY A 616 9.92 -13.94 -15.12
N MET A 617 9.29 -14.96 -14.54
CA MET A 617 9.16 -15.13 -13.09
C MET A 617 10.51 -15.39 -12.41
N LEU A 618 11.37 -16.24 -12.97
CA LEU A 618 12.73 -16.46 -12.48
C LEU A 618 13.58 -15.19 -12.59
N THR A 619 13.45 -14.44 -13.69
CA THR A 619 14.22 -13.21 -13.90
C THR A 619 13.84 -12.10 -12.91
N ASN A 620 12.55 -11.90 -12.64
CA ASN A 620 12.08 -10.79 -11.80
C ASN A 620 11.89 -11.16 -10.32
N TYR A 621 11.56 -12.43 -10.02
CA TYR A 621 11.22 -12.91 -8.67
C TYR A 621 12.19 -13.97 -8.14
N GLY A 622 13.12 -14.49 -8.95
CA GLY A 622 14.04 -15.55 -8.54
C GLY A 622 13.35 -16.88 -8.20
N LYS A 623 12.06 -17.05 -8.52
CA LYS A 623 11.23 -18.23 -8.24
C LYS A 623 10.24 -18.47 -9.36
N MET A 624 9.88 -19.74 -9.58
CA MET A 624 8.85 -20.14 -10.53
C MET A 624 7.44 -19.87 -9.98
N LEU A 625 6.51 -19.51 -10.86
CA LEU A 625 5.09 -19.40 -10.54
C LEU A 625 4.51 -20.80 -10.35
N TYR A 626 3.86 -21.06 -9.20
CA TYR A 626 3.13 -22.30 -9.01
C TYR A 626 1.93 -22.35 -9.95
N ILE A 627 1.98 -23.26 -10.91
CA ILE A 627 0.91 -23.57 -11.85
C ILE A 627 0.70 -25.07 -11.74
N ASP A 628 -0.55 -25.50 -11.54
CA ASP A 628 -0.88 -26.93 -11.50
C ASP A 628 -0.30 -27.61 -12.75
N GLN A 629 0.55 -28.61 -12.56
CA GLN A 629 1.23 -29.28 -13.66
C GLN A 629 0.18 -29.88 -14.60
N ALA A 630 0.04 -29.25 -15.76
CA ALA A 630 -0.85 -29.70 -16.82
C ALA A 630 -0.32 -31.00 -17.42
N THR A 631 -0.65 -32.15 -16.84
CA THR A 631 -0.40 -33.44 -17.49
C THR A 631 -1.46 -33.67 -18.57
N PHE A 632 -1.23 -33.14 -19.77
CA PHE A 632 -2.07 -33.50 -20.92
C PHE A 632 -1.81 -34.97 -21.28
N SER A 633 -2.83 -35.81 -21.15
CA SER A 633 -2.73 -37.27 -21.29
C SER A 633 -2.20 -37.72 -22.65
N CYS A 634 -2.36 -36.92 -23.71
CA CYS A 634 -1.86 -37.23 -25.05
C CYS A 634 -0.34 -36.99 -25.25
N CYS A 635 0.36 -36.41 -24.27
CA CYS A 635 1.77 -36.00 -24.38
C CYS A 635 2.75 -36.87 -23.57
N LYS A 636 2.30 -38.00 -22.99
CA LYS A 636 3.15 -38.84 -22.12
C LYS A 636 4.18 -39.75 -22.84
N ASN A 637 4.21 -39.79 -24.18
CA ASN A 637 5.07 -40.68 -24.96
C ASN A 637 5.79 -40.00 -26.15
N LYS A 638 6.47 -38.85 -25.94
CA LYS A 638 7.53 -38.36 -26.82
C LYS A 638 8.59 -37.59 -26.07
#